data_AF-A0A358R0P8-F1
#
_entry.id   AF-A0A358R0P8-F1
#
_cell.length_a   1.000
_cell.length_b   1.000
_cell.length_c   1.000
_cell.angle_alpha   90.00
_cell.angle_beta   90.00
_cell.angle_gamma   90.00
#
_symmetry.space_group_name_H-M   'P 1'
#
loop_
_entity.id
_entity.type
_entity.pdbx_description
1 polymer ?
#
loop_
_entity_poly.entity_id
_entity_poly.type
_entity_poly.pdbx_seq_one_letter_code
_entity_poly.pdbx_strand_id
1 'polypeptide(L)'
;MGVERLNDLEALFNESINEYIEKAKLFNEVNVVIGIPFYNEKDILPEVLKVLDEGLAGLQEMSKSLIICVGDPVGTETLASIRRLDLKAPHLEFLMKPGSNGRGASIRAILEIANMLEADAVIFAADLVREEGRGLQPDWIRRLIEPIRKEYDLVVTSFHRHYFENLLGSLFTAQLLEVFYGYNVKGTLSGVYAISHDTVEDFCADIKFWTDTTWGFGIDPWLVSRAMRWNKKICEVELGTKLGEISIEKLNYIFKENARSLFECIKRDEDYWTGSRLIIRTPDIYGGRTNDKPYKPTPSIRDPQFRYSYSQYKILCDTSYYDHLYEGSKDTRPVTDKELIIEGKIWADIVYRILFKYWFVTGVCSDDLLDELTFAFNGRVSSFIGNIQSVEKQLEGIKSVDTDFIVSSEVSLAKEEQRKDFLRLRDHFMLLWEQKDLETKPPLVPAHYLEFIPGIPTVLPKKIEGRKGKVVSSEEMFHRLQSRYQEAFSSFLRDGLGTSENADYKTIIVCMKEFMSELEKTMEELLPGDLYTEEGIGQVIDGIFRLFHSPMIFSIKDEVIREMLLRFPPLNVMIPAGCKNPRDLIKKMDVRDAASLANLVETRKYGDRSLLWMMDNLGPDGMGEVEIKPIILGAKVLNGTVKLGNVSDFNKIASRIVVGPLNKGVGGDYPRLRFCLFVARHIMMAENYDILWRTYAKERKNLGGKILNSLVGRYETIAFSVHNLFENFHHRALISQFRALSQRLADVGQNEKARLINIMCNGYGLSQVLADGTFLPCSVWSWASYSYKGGKGIPTSLSSHVEEKWFNHDFLEEIYEELGYDPGEIMKTVIQLIGEGRASENLIDVLLGIRPKDVTVVVQESQDYPPAKPLVRYAGNPMLSPIKEHPWESKYVLNTAAFRVKDRVYLLYRAHGDDDVSRIGLAVTDGYKVLERLPEPVFVPQDRTEIKGVEDPRVAIFDNRIYMLYTAYDGVIAQVSAAAIGLEDLLNKRFDKWERKGLAFQDIWDKDAILFPEKINGKYIIYHRIEPSIWMVHLDKLEFPAPKKKHSIILGPRSGWMWDSLKIGAGSQPIKTKYGWLLIYHGVDRNRVYRLGVVLIDLDNPERLIYRSPNPVLSPETGYEIGKEGESWVPNVVFTCGAVPANDKEVLDADDQILVYYGAADTHICLATGRVGDLIPESVRQEVGGKNNYGTDI
;
A
#
# COMPACT_ATOMS: atom_id res chain seq x y z
N MET A 1 -6.11 13.68 -23.28
CA MET A 1 -7.12 13.01 -24.15
C MET A 1 -7.45 11.57 -23.73
N GLY A 2 -6.77 10.95 -22.75
CA GLY A 2 -7.00 9.52 -22.43
C GLY A 2 -8.18 9.21 -21.49
N VAL A 3 -8.46 10.08 -20.52
CA VAL A 3 -9.36 9.74 -19.39
C VAL A 3 -10.84 9.68 -19.79
N GLU A 4 -11.35 10.66 -20.55
CA GLU A 4 -12.75 10.67 -21.00
C GLU A 4 -13.08 9.49 -21.92
N ARG A 5 -12.16 9.13 -22.83
CA ARG A 5 -12.32 7.98 -23.73
C ARG A 5 -12.39 6.66 -22.98
N LEU A 6 -11.57 6.45 -21.94
CA LEU A 6 -11.62 5.25 -21.09
C LEU A 6 -12.95 5.13 -20.33
N ASN A 7 -13.53 6.25 -19.90
CA ASN A 7 -14.83 6.26 -19.22
C ASN A 7 -15.98 5.80 -20.12
N ASP A 8 -15.98 6.29 -21.37
CA ASP A 8 -16.99 5.91 -22.36
C ASP A 8 -16.85 4.41 -22.72
N LEU A 9 -15.62 3.90 -22.82
CA LEU A 9 -15.34 2.49 -23.08
C LEU A 9 -15.82 1.56 -21.96
N GLU A 10 -15.58 1.90 -20.70
CA GLU A 10 -16.05 1.12 -19.55
C GLU A 10 -17.58 1.08 -19.46
N ALA A 11 -18.26 2.21 -19.68
CA ALA A 11 -19.71 2.25 -19.73
C ALA A 11 -20.26 1.33 -20.83
N LEU A 12 -19.69 1.41 -22.04
CA LEU A 12 -20.05 0.55 -23.17
C LEU A 12 -19.76 -0.93 -22.90
N PHE A 13 -18.67 -1.26 -22.21
CA PHE A 13 -18.35 -2.62 -21.81
C PHE A 13 -19.38 -3.18 -20.82
N ASN A 14 -19.70 -2.44 -19.75
CA ASN A 14 -20.71 -2.86 -18.79
C ASN A 14 -22.08 -3.07 -19.45
N GLU A 15 -22.48 -2.14 -20.33
CA GLU A 15 -23.69 -2.31 -21.13
C GLU A 15 -23.67 -3.53 -22.06
N SER A 16 -22.48 -3.97 -22.49
CA SER A 16 -22.33 -5.16 -23.35
C SER A 16 -22.56 -6.46 -22.59
N ILE A 17 -22.25 -6.50 -21.28
CA ILE A 17 -22.23 -7.75 -20.51
C ILE A 17 -23.36 -7.88 -19.49
N ASN A 18 -23.94 -6.78 -18.99
CA ASN A 18 -24.90 -6.80 -17.88
C ASN A 18 -26.09 -7.75 -18.12
N GLU A 19 -26.70 -7.71 -19.31
CA GLU A 19 -27.79 -8.63 -19.67
C GLU A 19 -27.34 -10.10 -19.62
N TYR A 20 -26.10 -10.38 -20.02
CA TYR A 20 -25.55 -11.72 -20.11
C TYR A 20 -25.07 -12.25 -18.77
N ILE A 21 -24.63 -11.37 -17.86
CA ILE A 21 -24.42 -11.72 -16.45
C ILE A 21 -25.75 -12.21 -15.83
N GLU A 22 -26.86 -11.50 -16.05
CA GLU A 22 -28.16 -11.94 -15.53
C GLU A 22 -28.63 -13.25 -16.16
N LYS A 23 -28.37 -13.46 -17.46
CA LYS A 23 -28.65 -14.77 -18.11
C LYS A 23 -27.76 -15.89 -17.57
N ALA A 24 -26.49 -15.60 -17.31
CA ALA A 24 -25.55 -16.57 -16.77
C ALA A 24 -25.99 -17.08 -15.38
N LYS A 25 -26.61 -16.22 -14.55
CA LYS A 25 -27.19 -16.61 -13.24
C LYS A 25 -28.28 -17.68 -13.32
N LEU A 26 -28.92 -17.86 -14.47
CA LEU A 26 -29.95 -18.88 -14.66
C LEU A 26 -29.37 -20.30 -14.74
N PHE A 27 -28.06 -20.43 -14.99
CA PHE A 27 -27.37 -21.72 -14.99
C PHE A 27 -26.93 -22.07 -13.57
N ASN A 28 -27.66 -22.99 -12.92
CA ASN A 28 -27.34 -23.41 -11.56
C ASN A 28 -26.11 -24.32 -11.51
N GLU A 29 -25.29 -24.14 -10.47
CA GLU A 29 -24.17 -25.02 -10.09
C GLU A 29 -22.96 -25.08 -11.04
N VAL A 30 -22.76 -24.11 -11.92
CA VAL A 30 -21.59 -24.06 -12.82
C VAL A 30 -20.28 -24.08 -12.02
N ASN A 31 -19.34 -24.96 -12.38
CA ASN A 31 -18.01 -25.05 -11.73
C ASN A 31 -16.84 -24.76 -12.68
N VAL A 32 -17.05 -24.85 -13.99
CA VAL A 32 -16.05 -24.54 -15.01
C VAL A 32 -16.71 -23.76 -16.15
N VAL A 33 -16.13 -22.63 -16.50
CA VAL A 33 -16.49 -21.84 -17.68
C VAL A 33 -15.50 -22.15 -18.80
N ILE A 34 -16.01 -22.61 -19.94
CA ILE A 34 -15.22 -22.79 -21.17
C ILE A 34 -15.43 -21.55 -22.05
N GLY A 35 -14.48 -20.63 -22.00
CA GLY A 35 -14.54 -19.35 -22.68
C GLY A 35 -13.90 -19.36 -24.06
N ILE A 36 -14.59 -18.79 -25.06
CA ILE A 36 -14.07 -18.69 -26.43
C ILE A 36 -14.28 -17.26 -26.97
N PRO A 37 -13.25 -16.40 -26.96
CA PRO A 37 -13.28 -15.14 -27.67
C PRO A 37 -13.24 -15.39 -29.20
N PHE A 38 -14.15 -14.76 -29.94
CA PHE A 38 -14.23 -14.91 -31.41
C PHE A 38 -14.37 -13.59 -32.14
N TYR A 39 -13.97 -13.56 -33.42
CA TYR A 39 -14.08 -12.39 -34.30
C TYR A 39 -15.03 -12.66 -35.47
N ASN A 40 -14.71 -13.58 -36.37
CA ASN A 40 -15.60 -13.95 -37.48
C ASN A 40 -15.31 -15.37 -38.03
N GLU A 41 -14.92 -16.30 -37.16
CA GLU A 41 -14.54 -17.68 -37.48
C GLU A 41 -15.75 -18.59 -37.77
N LYS A 42 -16.64 -18.18 -38.69
CA LYS A 42 -17.94 -18.83 -38.93
C LYS A 42 -17.87 -20.30 -39.36
N ASP A 43 -16.79 -20.68 -40.04
CA ASP A 43 -16.61 -22.03 -40.58
C ASP A 43 -15.82 -22.95 -39.62
N ILE A 44 -15.09 -22.39 -38.65
CA ILE A 44 -14.18 -23.13 -37.76
C ILE A 44 -14.82 -23.30 -36.38
N LEU A 45 -15.36 -22.22 -35.79
CA LEU A 45 -15.86 -22.22 -34.42
C LEU A 45 -16.98 -23.25 -34.16
N PRO A 46 -17.94 -23.49 -35.08
CA PRO A 46 -18.94 -24.54 -34.87
C PRO A 46 -18.34 -25.95 -34.73
N GLU A 47 -17.22 -26.23 -35.40
CA GLU A 47 -16.51 -27.50 -35.27
C GLU A 47 -15.75 -27.57 -33.94
N VAL A 48 -15.07 -26.49 -33.55
CA VAL A 48 -14.41 -26.36 -32.24
C VAL A 48 -15.37 -26.68 -31.12
N LEU A 49 -16.56 -26.07 -31.14
CA LEU A 49 -17.59 -26.26 -30.12
C LEU A 49 -18.07 -27.71 -30.02
N LYS A 50 -18.23 -28.41 -31.15
CA LYS A 50 -18.61 -29.83 -31.15
C LYS A 50 -17.52 -30.71 -30.51
N VAL A 51 -16.25 -30.46 -30.82
CA VAL A 51 -15.14 -31.22 -30.23
C VAL A 51 -15.01 -30.96 -28.72
N LEU A 52 -15.25 -29.73 -28.28
CA LEU A 52 -15.27 -29.39 -26.86
C LEU A 52 -16.47 -30.05 -26.15
N ASP A 53 -17.65 -30.05 -26.76
CA ASP A 53 -18.85 -30.73 -26.24
C ASP A 53 -18.64 -32.26 -26.10
N GLU A 54 -17.97 -32.89 -27.08
CA GLU A 54 -17.55 -34.29 -26.99
C GLU A 54 -16.63 -34.53 -25.79
N GLY A 55 -15.67 -33.62 -25.54
CA GLY A 55 -14.75 -33.69 -24.41
C GLY A 55 -15.44 -33.58 -23.06
N LEU A 56 -16.44 -32.68 -22.96
CA LEU A 56 -17.24 -32.50 -21.76
C LEU A 56 -18.15 -33.71 -21.48
N ALA A 57 -18.78 -34.26 -22.52
CA ALA A 57 -19.67 -35.42 -22.40
C ALA A 57 -18.95 -36.70 -21.90
N GLY A 58 -17.63 -36.80 -22.11
CA GLY A 58 -16.80 -37.90 -21.62
C GLY A 58 -16.45 -37.86 -20.13
N LEU A 59 -16.82 -36.79 -19.41
CA LEU A 59 -16.40 -36.53 -18.03
C LEU A 59 -17.64 -36.32 -17.13
N GLN A 60 -18.06 -37.35 -16.39
CA GLN A 60 -19.19 -37.25 -15.44
C GLN A 60 -19.04 -36.08 -14.45
N GLU A 61 -17.80 -35.76 -14.08
CA GLU A 61 -17.41 -34.69 -13.16
C GLU A 61 -17.42 -33.28 -13.79
N MET A 62 -17.62 -33.17 -15.11
CA MET A 62 -17.73 -31.90 -15.86
C MET A 62 -19.17 -31.60 -16.30
N SER A 63 -20.15 -32.32 -15.73
CA SER A 63 -21.59 -32.12 -15.94
C SER A 63 -22.10 -30.73 -15.55
N LYS A 64 -21.26 -29.93 -14.88
CA LYS A 64 -21.52 -28.56 -14.40
C LYS A 64 -20.71 -27.50 -15.16
N SER A 65 -20.41 -27.73 -16.44
CA SER A 65 -19.66 -26.78 -17.27
C SER A 65 -20.59 -25.88 -18.08
N LEU A 66 -20.18 -24.62 -18.31
CA LEU A 66 -20.88 -23.68 -19.19
C LEU A 66 -19.93 -23.18 -20.28
N ILE A 67 -20.34 -23.30 -21.54
CA ILE A 67 -19.58 -22.74 -22.67
C ILE A 67 -20.01 -21.28 -22.87
N ILE A 68 -19.05 -20.36 -22.93
CA ILE A 68 -19.32 -18.93 -23.16
C ILE A 68 -18.54 -18.46 -24.39
N CYS A 69 -19.26 -18.00 -25.41
CA CYS A 69 -18.67 -17.43 -26.63
C CYS A 69 -18.89 -15.91 -26.65
N VAL A 70 -17.81 -15.13 -26.63
CA VAL A 70 -17.88 -13.66 -26.63
C VAL A 70 -17.24 -13.10 -27.90
N GLY A 71 -18.07 -12.49 -28.74
CA GLY A 71 -17.71 -12.08 -30.08
C GLY A 71 -17.48 -10.60 -30.27
N ASP A 72 -16.67 -10.26 -31.25
CA ASP A 72 -16.58 -8.92 -31.82
C ASP A 72 -17.89 -8.54 -32.57
N PRO A 73 -18.31 -7.26 -32.62
CA PRO A 73 -19.46 -6.82 -33.41
C PRO A 73 -19.52 -7.37 -34.85
N VAL A 74 -18.37 -7.60 -35.50
CA VAL A 74 -18.30 -8.13 -36.86
C VAL A 74 -18.72 -9.61 -36.94
N GLY A 75 -18.71 -10.34 -35.83
CA GLY A 75 -19.01 -11.77 -35.72
C GLY A 75 -20.49 -12.16 -35.80
N THR A 76 -21.35 -11.33 -36.39
CA THR A 76 -22.81 -11.55 -36.45
C THR A 76 -23.17 -12.87 -37.15
N GLU A 77 -22.50 -13.22 -38.25
CA GLU A 77 -22.71 -14.50 -38.94
C GLU A 77 -22.29 -15.69 -38.07
N THR A 78 -21.15 -15.56 -37.39
CA THR A 78 -20.61 -16.59 -36.50
C THR A 78 -21.55 -16.84 -35.32
N LEU A 79 -22.06 -15.78 -34.68
CA LEU A 79 -23.05 -15.86 -33.60
C LEU A 79 -24.31 -16.61 -34.02
N ALA A 80 -24.81 -16.34 -35.24
CA ALA A 80 -25.98 -17.03 -35.78
C ALA A 80 -25.72 -18.52 -36.05
N SER A 81 -24.49 -18.90 -36.41
CA SER A 81 -24.09 -20.31 -36.57
C SER A 81 -24.02 -21.04 -35.22
N ILE A 82 -23.47 -20.41 -34.18
CA ILE A 82 -23.39 -20.99 -32.82
C ILE A 82 -24.79 -21.28 -32.26
N ARG A 83 -25.73 -20.33 -32.39
CA ARG A 83 -27.11 -20.45 -31.93
C ARG A 83 -27.91 -21.62 -32.52
N ARG A 84 -27.47 -22.13 -33.67
CA ARG A 84 -28.13 -23.25 -34.37
C ARG A 84 -27.54 -24.61 -33.97
N LEU A 85 -26.49 -24.64 -33.15
CA LEU A 85 -25.89 -25.88 -32.69
C LEU A 85 -26.76 -26.53 -31.61
N ASP A 86 -26.81 -27.86 -31.65
CA ASP A 86 -27.43 -28.71 -30.63
C ASP A 86 -26.30 -29.37 -29.84
N LEU A 87 -25.77 -28.65 -28.85
CA LEU A 87 -24.70 -29.13 -27.97
C LEU A 87 -25.30 -29.72 -26.69
N LYS A 88 -24.64 -30.73 -26.11
CA LYS A 88 -25.08 -31.34 -24.84
C LYS A 88 -24.79 -30.43 -23.66
N ALA A 89 -23.66 -29.74 -23.67
CA ALA A 89 -23.28 -28.75 -22.68
C ALA A 89 -24.08 -27.45 -22.90
N PRO A 90 -24.54 -26.79 -21.82
CA PRO A 90 -25.16 -25.48 -21.94
C PRO A 90 -24.17 -24.46 -22.50
N HIS A 91 -24.67 -23.54 -23.33
CA HIS A 91 -23.85 -22.47 -23.90
C HIS A 91 -24.55 -21.11 -23.87
N LEU A 92 -23.74 -20.05 -23.79
CA LEU A 92 -24.16 -18.65 -23.81
C LEU A 92 -23.28 -17.88 -24.79
N GLU A 93 -23.89 -17.22 -25.78
CA GLU A 93 -23.16 -16.51 -26.83
C GLU A 93 -23.71 -15.11 -27.10
N PHE A 94 -22.80 -14.15 -27.22
CA PHE A 94 -23.14 -12.75 -27.48
C PHE A 94 -22.01 -11.97 -28.13
N LEU A 95 -22.34 -10.77 -28.63
CA LEU A 95 -21.38 -9.83 -29.20
C LEU A 95 -21.20 -8.63 -28.28
N MET A 96 -19.97 -8.14 -28.18
CA MET A 96 -19.66 -6.87 -27.55
C MET A 96 -20.23 -5.71 -28.36
N LYS A 97 -20.48 -4.56 -27.72
CA LYS A 97 -20.85 -3.33 -28.43
C LYS A 97 -19.64 -2.74 -29.19
N PRO A 98 -19.86 -2.03 -30.31
CA PRO A 98 -18.78 -1.32 -31.00
C PRO A 98 -18.07 -0.33 -30.08
N GLY A 99 -16.74 -0.37 -30.07
CA GLY A 99 -15.90 0.44 -29.19
C GLY A 99 -15.43 -0.33 -27.97
N SER A 100 -16.25 -1.22 -27.40
CA SER A 100 -15.89 -2.04 -26.22
C SER A 100 -15.47 -3.49 -26.58
N ASN A 101 -14.94 -3.68 -27.79
CA ASN A 101 -14.63 -4.98 -28.37
C ASN A 101 -13.12 -5.26 -28.46
N GLY A 102 -12.77 -6.50 -28.85
CA GLY A 102 -11.39 -6.98 -28.95
C GLY A 102 -11.18 -8.28 -28.18
N ARG A 103 -10.11 -9.01 -28.48
CA ARG A 103 -9.81 -10.30 -27.84
C ARG A 103 -9.75 -10.19 -26.32
N GLY A 104 -9.04 -9.18 -25.81
CA GLY A 104 -8.89 -8.94 -24.39
C GLY A 104 -10.17 -8.48 -23.71
N ALA A 105 -10.99 -7.67 -24.39
CA ALA A 105 -12.34 -7.33 -23.91
C ALA A 105 -13.24 -8.59 -23.80
N SER A 106 -13.20 -9.48 -24.80
CA SER A 106 -13.93 -10.75 -24.74
C SER A 106 -13.43 -11.66 -23.61
N ILE A 107 -12.11 -11.76 -23.41
CA ILE A 107 -11.53 -12.52 -22.29
C ILE A 107 -11.95 -11.91 -20.96
N ARG A 108 -11.92 -10.58 -20.82
CA ARG A 108 -12.39 -9.88 -19.63
C ARG A 108 -13.85 -10.21 -19.33
N ALA A 109 -14.73 -10.15 -20.33
CA ALA A 109 -16.14 -10.51 -20.15
C ALA A 109 -16.31 -11.96 -19.67
N ILE A 110 -15.51 -12.90 -20.20
CA ILE A 110 -15.49 -14.30 -19.74
C ILE A 110 -15.04 -14.37 -18.27
N LEU A 111 -13.97 -13.67 -17.90
CA LEU A 111 -13.44 -13.66 -16.54
C LEU A 111 -14.46 -13.08 -15.55
N GLU A 112 -15.13 -11.97 -15.89
CA GLU A 112 -16.15 -11.36 -15.02
C GLU A 112 -17.38 -12.26 -14.85
N ILE A 113 -17.83 -12.94 -15.90
CA ILE A 113 -18.93 -13.93 -15.79
C ILE A 113 -18.47 -15.14 -14.97
N ALA A 114 -17.26 -15.65 -15.20
CA ALA A 114 -16.71 -16.76 -14.44
C ALA A 114 -16.54 -16.41 -12.95
N ASN A 115 -16.13 -15.17 -12.65
CA ASN A 115 -16.04 -14.66 -11.28
C ASN A 115 -17.42 -14.63 -10.61
N MET A 116 -18.44 -14.11 -11.32
CA MET A 116 -19.82 -14.08 -10.81
C MET A 116 -20.38 -15.49 -10.54
N LEU A 117 -20.05 -16.45 -11.41
CA LEU A 117 -20.44 -17.86 -11.25
C LEU A 117 -19.58 -18.62 -10.24
N GLU A 118 -18.49 -18.03 -9.75
CA GLU A 118 -17.49 -18.66 -8.90
C GLU A 118 -16.89 -19.93 -9.51
N ALA A 119 -16.56 -19.84 -10.80
CA ALA A 119 -16.09 -20.95 -11.62
C ALA A 119 -14.61 -20.80 -12.00
N ASP A 120 -13.92 -21.94 -12.17
CA ASP A 120 -12.65 -21.98 -12.90
C ASP A 120 -12.88 -21.60 -14.36
N ALA A 121 -11.92 -20.94 -15.00
CA ALA A 121 -12.03 -20.53 -16.39
C ALA A 121 -11.03 -21.28 -17.28
N VAL A 122 -11.50 -21.86 -18.39
CA VAL A 122 -10.65 -22.40 -19.46
C VAL A 122 -10.89 -21.60 -20.72
N ILE A 123 -9.87 -20.91 -21.20
CA ILE A 123 -9.94 -20.08 -22.40
C ILE A 123 -9.40 -20.88 -23.57
N PHE A 124 -10.17 -21.01 -24.64
CA PHE A 124 -9.74 -21.57 -25.92
C PHE A 124 -9.67 -20.50 -27.00
N ALA A 125 -8.77 -20.66 -27.97
CA ALA A 125 -8.77 -19.83 -29.16
C ALA A 125 -9.85 -20.32 -30.15
N ALA A 126 -10.54 -19.39 -30.82
CA ALA A 126 -11.56 -19.73 -31.82
C ALA A 126 -10.98 -20.33 -33.11
N ASP A 127 -9.66 -20.20 -33.34
CA ASP A 127 -8.95 -20.61 -34.55
C ASP A 127 -8.33 -22.03 -34.46
N LEU A 128 -8.81 -22.87 -33.55
CA LEU A 128 -8.31 -24.23 -33.38
C LEU A 128 -8.92 -25.17 -34.44
N VAL A 129 -8.08 -25.84 -35.22
CA VAL A 129 -8.52 -26.75 -36.29
C VAL A 129 -8.24 -28.20 -35.90
N ARG A 130 -9.10 -29.12 -36.38
CA ARG A 130 -8.93 -30.57 -36.28
C ARG A 130 -8.85 -31.15 -37.70
N GLU A 131 -7.80 -31.91 -38.01
CA GLU A 131 -7.62 -32.52 -39.34
C GLU A 131 -6.98 -33.91 -39.20
N GLU A 132 -7.64 -34.95 -39.73
CA GLU A 132 -7.11 -36.33 -39.79
C GLU A 132 -6.56 -36.86 -38.45
N GLY A 133 -7.21 -36.50 -37.33
CA GLY A 133 -6.79 -36.92 -35.99
C GLY A 133 -5.68 -36.07 -35.37
N ARG A 134 -5.17 -35.05 -36.06
CA ARG A 134 -4.27 -34.00 -35.54
C ARG A 134 -5.06 -32.75 -35.13
N GLY A 135 -4.47 -31.90 -34.30
CA GLY A 135 -5.12 -30.66 -33.88
C GLY A 135 -5.97 -30.82 -32.62
N LEU A 136 -7.02 -30.00 -32.48
CA LEU A 136 -7.91 -29.99 -31.31
C LEU A 136 -8.46 -31.39 -30.99
N GLN A 137 -8.26 -31.84 -29.75
CA GLN A 137 -8.78 -33.13 -29.26
C GLN A 137 -9.77 -32.94 -28.09
N PRO A 138 -10.77 -33.83 -27.94
CA PRO A 138 -11.70 -33.80 -26.81
C PRO A 138 -11.02 -33.81 -25.42
N ASP A 139 -9.90 -34.53 -25.27
CA ASP A 139 -9.18 -34.67 -23.99
C ASP A 139 -8.43 -33.39 -23.56
N TRP A 140 -8.29 -32.37 -24.42
CA TRP A 140 -7.56 -31.14 -24.08
C TRP A 140 -8.19 -30.40 -22.90
N ILE A 141 -9.53 -30.39 -22.79
CA ILE A 141 -10.24 -29.78 -21.66
C ILE A 141 -9.78 -30.43 -20.34
N ARG A 142 -9.74 -31.76 -20.31
CA ARG A 142 -9.33 -32.54 -19.14
C ARG A 142 -7.89 -32.20 -18.73
N ARG A 143 -6.98 -32.19 -19.70
CA ARG A 143 -5.55 -31.92 -19.47
C ARG A 143 -5.28 -30.51 -18.94
N LEU A 144 -6.10 -29.53 -19.33
CA LEU A 144 -6.00 -28.16 -18.86
C LEU A 144 -6.58 -27.96 -17.46
N ILE A 145 -7.69 -28.63 -17.13
CA ILE A 145 -8.37 -28.44 -15.84
C ILE A 145 -7.77 -29.29 -14.70
N GLU A 146 -7.18 -30.46 -14.99
CA GLU A 146 -6.62 -31.34 -13.96
C GLU A 146 -5.50 -30.69 -13.11
N PRO A 147 -4.57 -29.89 -13.66
CA PRO A 147 -3.62 -29.13 -12.86
C PRO A 147 -4.28 -28.09 -11.95
N ILE A 148 -5.30 -27.38 -12.45
CA ILE A 148 -6.05 -26.37 -11.68
C ILE A 148 -6.74 -26.98 -10.46
N ARG A 149 -7.32 -28.18 -10.62
CA ARG A 149 -7.92 -28.95 -9.53
C ARG A 149 -6.92 -29.44 -8.46
N LYS A 150 -5.62 -29.41 -8.78
CA LYS A 150 -4.55 -29.73 -7.83
C LYS A 150 -4.09 -28.45 -7.16
N GLU A 151 -2.83 -28.09 -7.32
CA GLU A 151 -2.20 -26.96 -6.64
C GLU A 151 -1.93 -25.77 -7.56
N TYR A 152 -2.23 -25.84 -8.85
CA TYR A 152 -1.87 -24.79 -9.80
C TYR A 152 -2.96 -23.74 -9.94
N ASP A 153 -2.53 -22.52 -10.23
CA ASP A 153 -3.37 -21.32 -10.30
C ASP A 153 -3.57 -20.87 -11.74
N LEU A 154 -2.53 -21.00 -12.56
CA LEU A 154 -2.53 -20.71 -13.98
C LEU A 154 -1.89 -21.86 -14.75
N VAL A 155 -2.58 -22.33 -15.77
CA VAL A 155 -2.06 -23.27 -16.77
C VAL A 155 -1.83 -22.53 -18.07
N VAL A 156 -0.59 -22.57 -18.53
CA VAL A 156 -0.19 -22.09 -19.86
C VAL A 156 0.00 -23.28 -20.79
N THR A 157 -0.38 -23.11 -22.05
CA THR A 157 -0.31 -24.20 -23.03
C THR A 157 0.95 -24.08 -23.86
N SER A 158 1.70 -25.16 -24.02
CA SER A 158 2.67 -25.29 -25.10
C SER A 158 2.15 -26.26 -26.16
N PHE A 159 2.36 -25.93 -27.43
CA PHE A 159 1.96 -26.78 -28.54
C PHE A 159 3.21 -27.39 -29.18
N HIS A 160 3.06 -28.59 -29.74
CA HIS A 160 4.10 -29.14 -30.60
C HIS A 160 4.07 -28.42 -31.96
N ARG A 161 5.05 -27.55 -32.20
CA ARG A 161 5.08 -26.65 -33.36
C ARG A 161 6.35 -26.83 -34.17
N HIS A 162 6.26 -26.52 -35.45
CA HIS A 162 7.47 -26.36 -36.25
C HIS A 162 8.26 -25.15 -35.75
N TYR A 163 9.59 -25.19 -35.85
CA TYR A 163 10.46 -24.18 -35.27
C TYR A 163 10.29 -22.76 -35.81
N PHE A 164 9.57 -22.59 -36.93
CA PHE A 164 9.22 -21.31 -37.54
C PHE A 164 7.86 -20.73 -37.13
N GLU A 165 7.01 -21.48 -36.41
CA GLU A 165 5.63 -21.03 -36.12
C GLU A 165 5.51 -20.16 -34.86
N ASN A 166 6.47 -20.21 -33.92
CA ASN A 166 6.43 -19.44 -32.66
C ASN A 166 7.68 -18.57 -32.48
N LEU A 167 8.02 -17.79 -33.50
CA LEU A 167 9.18 -16.90 -33.44
C LEU A 167 8.96 -15.69 -32.51
N LEU A 168 7.74 -15.16 -32.41
CA LEU A 168 7.42 -14.11 -31.44
C LEU A 168 7.67 -14.56 -30.00
N GLY A 169 7.12 -15.73 -29.62
CA GLY A 169 7.33 -16.28 -28.28
C GLY A 169 8.79 -16.55 -27.98
N SER A 170 9.53 -17.15 -28.93
CA SER A 170 10.91 -17.59 -28.70
C SER A 170 11.98 -16.50 -28.87
N LEU A 171 11.76 -15.47 -29.67
CA LEU A 171 12.76 -14.42 -29.92
C LEU A 171 12.50 -13.14 -29.12
N PHE A 172 11.31 -12.96 -28.54
CA PHE A 172 10.92 -11.73 -27.85
C PHE A 172 10.22 -11.99 -26.50
N THR A 173 8.99 -12.52 -26.50
CA THR A 173 8.14 -12.57 -25.29
C THR A 173 8.75 -13.39 -24.16
N ALA A 174 9.19 -14.62 -24.43
CA ALA A 174 9.79 -15.46 -23.39
C ALA A 174 11.08 -14.86 -22.82
N GLN A 175 11.84 -14.13 -23.65
CA GLN A 175 13.10 -13.51 -23.24
C GLN A 175 12.86 -12.37 -22.24
N LEU A 176 11.88 -11.51 -22.49
CA LEU A 176 11.52 -10.43 -21.58
C LEU A 176 10.90 -10.98 -20.28
N LEU A 177 10.03 -11.99 -20.36
CA LEU A 177 9.46 -12.63 -19.17
C LEU A 177 10.55 -13.27 -18.31
N GLU A 178 11.55 -13.91 -18.91
CA GLU A 178 12.66 -14.51 -18.15
C GLU A 178 13.58 -13.44 -17.51
N VAL A 179 13.92 -12.38 -18.25
CA VAL A 179 14.80 -11.29 -17.77
C VAL A 179 14.19 -10.53 -16.60
N PHE A 180 12.90 -10.18 -16.70
CA PHE A 180 12.22 -9.30 -15.76
C PHE A 180 11.42 -10.06 -14.70
N TYR A 181 10.88 -11.23 -15.02
CA TYR A 181 10.05 -12.01 -14.08
C TYR A 181 10.70 -13.30 -13.59
N GLY A 182 11.85 -13.70 -14.15
CA GLY A 182 12.58 -14.88 -13.71
C GLY A 182 11.90 -16.21 -14.06
N TYR A 183 11.03 -16.25 -15.06
CA TYR A 183 10.35 -17.48 -15.49
C TYR A 183 10.68 -17.85 -16.94
N ASN A 184 11.14 -19.08 -17.14
CA ASN A 184 11.35 -19.67 -18.46
C ASN A 184 10.11 -20.49 -18.86
N VAL A 185 9.20 -19.85 -19.60
CA VAL A 185 7.94 -20.44 -20.08
C VAL A 185 7.99 -20.57 -21.59
N LYS A 186 7.60 -21.73 -22.14
CA LYS A 186 7.57 -21.92 -23.61
C LYS A 186 6.22 -21.51 -24.21
N GLY A 187 5.14 -21.71 -23.45
CA GLY A 187 3.75 -21.48 -23.84
C GLY A 187 3.22 -20.04 -23.67
N THR A 188 4.05 -19.02 -23.87
CA THR A 188 3.74 -17.64 -23.44
C THR A 188 2.60 -16.94 -24.19
N LEU A 189 2.26 -17.39 -25.40
CA LEU A 189 1.23 -16.80 -26.27
C LEU A 189 0.39 -17.86 -26.99
N SER A 190 0.02 -18.93 -26.27
CA SER A 190 -0.82 -20.00 -26.82
C SER A 190 -2.22 -19.51 -27.20
N GLY A 191 -2.70 -18.48 -26.50
CA GLY A 191 -4.08 -18.06 -26.50
C GLY A 191 -5.05 -19.07 -25.87
N VAL A 192 -4.50 -20.08 -25.17
CA VAL A 192 -5.21 -21.17 -24.50
C VAL A 192 -4.69 -21.31 -23.07
N TYR A 193 -5.58 -21.12 -22.10
CA TYR A 193 -5.25 -21.06 -20.67
C TYR A 193 -6.27 -21.84 -19.86
N ALA A 194 -5.87 -22.34 -18.69
CA ALA A 194 -6.81 -22.58 -17.60
C ALA A 194 -6.41 -21.75 -16.39
N ILE A 195 -7.39 -21.21 -15.70
CA ILE A 195 -7.23 -20.21 -14.65
C ILE A 195 -8.13 -20.67 -13.51
N SER A 196 -7.56 -20.82 -12.33
CA SER A 196 -8.36 -21.17 -11.16
C SER A 196 -9.27 -20.02 -10.77
N HIS A 197 -10.42 -20.33 -10.15
CA HIS A 197 -11.34 -19.32 -9.65
C HIS A 197 -10.65 -18.21 -8.83
N ASP A 198 -9.80 -18.57 -7.86
CA ASP A 198 -9.02 -17.61 -7.05
C ASP A 198 -8.22 -16.61 -7.90
N THR A 199 -7.66 -17.07 -9.03
CA THR A 199 -6.86 -16.23 -9.93
C THR A 199 -7.77 -15.42 -10.88
N VAL A 200 -8.95 -15.94 -11.23
CA VAL A 200 -9.99 -15.17 -11.92
C VAL A 200 -10.44 -14.00 -11.04
N GLU A 201 -10.66 -14.23 -9.75
CA GLU A 201 -11.02 -13.19 -8.78
C GLU A 201 -9.93 -12.12 -8.69
N ASP A 202 -8.66 -12.53 -8.57
CA ASP A 202 -7.53 -11.59 -8.60
C ASP A 202 -7.49 -10.73 -9.87
N PHE A 203 -7.67 -11.34 -11.03
CA PHE A 203 -7.72 -10.60 -12.29
C PHE A 203 -8.88 -9.61 -12.28
N CYS A 204 -10.06 -10.03 -11.83
CA CYS A 204 -11.23 -9.16 -11.74
C CYS A 204 -11.04 -8.00 -10.75
N ALA A 205 -10.39 -8.23 -9.61
CA ALA A 205 -10.04 -7.17 -8.67
C ALA A 205 -8.98 -6.20 -9.24
N ASP A 206 -8.07 -6.71 -10.06
CA ASP A 206 -6.97 -5.97 -10.69
C ASP A 206 -7.37 -5.23 -11.97
N ILE A 207 -8.54 -5.54 -12.56
CA ILE A 207 -9.07 -4.89 -13.77
C ILE A 207 -9.00 -3.36 -13.68
N LYS A 208 -9.07 -2.79 -12.47
CA LYS A 208 -8.93 -1.34 -12.24
C LYS A 208 -7.61 -0.69 -12.61
N PHE A 209 -6.56 -1.49 -12.71
CA PHE A 209 -5.24 -1.08 -13.14
C PHE A 209 -4.93 -1.47 -14.58
N TRP A 210 -5.89 -2.07 -15.30
CA TRP A 210 -5.70 -2.46 -16.70
C TRP A 210 -5.79 -1.23 -17.60
N THR A 211 -4.91 -1.18 -18.60
CA THR A 211 -4.82 -0.10 -19.58
C THR A 211 -5.60 -0.44 -20.86
N ASP A 212 -5.71 0.50 -21.79
CA ASP A 212 -6.32 0.25 -23.11
C ASP A 212 -5.60 -0.86 -23.89
N THR A 213 -4.33 -1.13 -23.58
CA THR A 213 -3.55 -2.23 -24.19
C THR A 213 -4.09 -3.62 -23.89
N THR A 214 -4.89 -3.79 -22.82
CA THR A 214 -5.46 -5.08 -22.45
C THR A 214 -6.74 -5.41 -23.21
N TRP A 215 -7.26 -4.51 -24.05
CA TRP A 215 -8.50 -4.75 -24.83
C TRP A 215 -8.26 -5.66 -26.05
N GLY A 216 -7.04 -5.64 -26.59
CA GLY A 216 -6.63 -6.40 -27.77
C GLY A 216 -5.81 -7.65 -27.45
N PHE A 217 -4.70 -7.85 -28.17
CA PHE A 217 -3.79 -9.00 -27.96
C PHE A 217 -2.76 -8.76 -26.86
N GLY A 218 -2.70 -7.56 -26.29
CA GLY A 218 -1.89 -7.26 -25.12
C GLY A 218 -2.35 -7.97 -23.84
N ILE A 219 -3.56 -8.54 -23.82
CA ILE A 219 -4.11 -9.28 -22.67
C ILE A 219 -3.28 -10.51 -22.29
N ASP A 220 -2.76 -11.25 -23.26
CA ASP A 220 -2.05 -12.51 -23.04
C ASP A 220 -0.77 -12.30 -22.17
N PRO A 221 0.18 -11.41 -22.55
CA PRO A 221 1.32 -11.10 -21.68
C PRO A 221 0.93 -10.39 -20.38
N TRP A 222 -0.18 -9.66 -20.36
CA TRP A 222 -0.68 -9.01 -19.14
C TRP A 222 -1.07 -10.04 -18.08
N LEU A 223 -1.91 -11.02 -18.42
CA LEU A 223 -2.34 -12.07 -17.48
C LEU A 223 -1.15 -12.90 -16.96
N VAL A 224 -0.24 -13.28 -17.85
CA VAL A 224 0.94 -14.09 -17.50
C VAL A 224 1.90 -13.32 -16.57
N SER A 225 2.20 -12.05 -16.89
CA SER A 225 3.08 -11.23 -16.04
C SER A 225 2.48 -10.96 -14.66
N ARG A 226 1.16 -10.73 -14.57
CA ARG A 226 0.44 -10.57 -13.29
C ARG A 226 0.53 -11.84 -12.44
N ALA A 227 0.26 -13.01 -13.02
CA ALA A 227 0.39 -14.29 -12.31
C ALA A 227 1.83 -14.51 -11.79
N MET A 228 2.85 -14.16 -12.58
CA MET A 228 4.25 -14.21 -12.14
C MET A 228 4.53 -13.22 -11.01
N ARG A 229 4.05 -11.97 -11.12
CA ARG A 229 4.23 -10.91 -10.12
C ARG A 229 3.59 -11.25 -8.78
N TRP A 230 2.43 -11.91 -8.80
CA TRP A 230 1.73 -12.43 -7.63
C TRP A 230 2.27 -13.77 -7.14
N ASN A 231 3.34 -14.29 -7.76
CA ASN A 231 3.96 -15.56 -7.39
C ASN A 231 2.97 -16.75 -7.40
N LYS A 232 2.03 -16.74 -8.34
CA LYS A 232 1.05 -17.81 -8.55
C LYS A 232 1.75 -19.08 -9.06
N LYS A 233 1.18 -20.24 -8.76
CA LYS A 233 1.72 -21.53 -9.22
C LYS A 233 1.33 -21.76 -10.68
N ILE A 234 2.33 -21.67 -11.56
CA ILE A 234 2.15 -21.82 -13.01
C ILE A 234 2.55 -23.23 -13.45
N CYS A 235 1.67 -23.91 -14.19
CA CYS A 235 1.95 -25.18 -14.85
C CYS A 235 1.92 -25.01 -16.38
N GLU A 236 2.84 -25.68 -17.08
CA GLU A 236 2.81 -25.78 -18.53
C GLU A 236 2.18 -27.11 -18.98
N VAL A 237 1.20 -27.07 -19.88
CA VAL A 237 0.58 -28.27 -20.46
C VAL A 237 0.96 -28.39 -21.93
N GLU A 238 1.65 -29.48 -22.29
CA GLU A 238 2.03 -29.78 -23.68
C GLU A 238 0.84 -30.37 -24.46
N LEU A 239 0.09 -29.56 -25.20
CA LEU A 239 -0.94 -30.03 -26.13
C LEU A 239 -0.33 -30.43 -27.49
N GLY A 240 -1.14 -31.08 -28.35
CA GLY A 240 -0.71 -31.56 -29.66
C GLY A 240 -0.30 -30.44 -30.63
N THR A 241 -0.47 -30.66 -31.93
CA THR A 241 -0.13 -29.62 -32.93
C THR A 241 -1.23 -28.55 -32.99
N LYS A 242 -0.87 -27.25 -32.96
CA LYS A 242 -1.79 -26.17 -33.35
C LYS A 242 -1.71 -26.01 -34.87
N LEU A 243 -2.82 -26.25 -35.57
CA LEU A 243 -2.90 -26.16 -37.03
C LEU A 243 -3.37 -24.76 -37.45
N GLY A 244 -2.74 -24.17 -38.47
CA GLY A 244 -3.12 -22.88 -39.07
C GLY A 244 -1.93 -21.97 -39.39
N GLU A 245 -1.91 -21.35 -40.59
CA GLU A 245 -0.92 -20.35 -40.98
C GLU A 245 -1.33 -18.95 -40.48
N ILE A 246 -0.38 -18.20 -39.92
CA ILE A 246 -0.57 -16.80 -39.52
C ILE A 246 0.04 -15.92 -40.60
N SER A 247 -0.74 -14.99 -41.17
CA SER A 247 -0.22 -14.02 -42.13
C SER A 247 0.78 -13.05 -41.47
N ILE A 248 1.71 -12.50 -42.25
CA ILE A 248 2.73 -11.58 -41.73
C ILE A 248 2.10 -10.29 -41.16
N GLU A 249 0.99 -9.82 -41.74
CA GLU A 249 0.27 -8.64 -41.26
C GLU A 249 -0.34 -8.90 -39.89
N LYS A 250 -0.97 -10.07 -39.70
CA LYS A 250 -1.51 -10.48 -38.39
C LYS A 250 -0.39 -10.67 -37.37
N LEU A 251 0.76 -11.23 -37.77
CA LEU A 251 1.92 -11.36 -36.88
C LEU A 251 2.44 -10.00 -36.42
N ASN A 252 2.58 -9.03 -37.33
CA ASN A 252 3.03 -7.67 -37.02
C ASN A 252 2.08 -6.95 -36.07
N TYR A 253 0.77 -7.07 -36.32
CA TYR A 253 -0.25 -6.51 -35.45
C TYR A 253 -0.16 -7.08 -34.03
N ILE A 254 -0.10 -8.41 -33.90
CA ILE A 254 0.03 -9.10 -32.61
C ILE A 254 1.35 -8.72 -31.92
N PHE A 255 2.45 -8.62 -32.68
CA PHE A 255 3.76 -8.23 -32.15
C PHE A 255 3.71 -6.83 -31.54
N LYS A 256 3.15 -5.84 -32.25
CA LYS A 256 3.06 -4.45 -31.78
C LYS A 256 2.27 -4.34 -30.47
N GLU A 257 1.11 -5.00 -30.40
CA GLU A 257 0.25 -5.07 -29.21
C GLU A 257 0.98 -5.75 -28.03
N ASN A 258 1.69 -6.85 -28.29
CA ASN A 258 2.44 -7.57 -27.27
C ASN A 258 3.63 -6.78 -26.74
N ALA A 259 4.37 -6.10 -27.63
CA ALA A 259 5.49 -5.25 -27.26
C ALA A 259 5.02 -4.10 -26.36
N ARG A 260 3.93 -3.42 -26.73
CA ARG A 260 3.31 -2.38 -25.91
C ARG A 260 2.94 -2.90 -24.52
N SER A 261 2.18 -3.99 -24.47
CA SER A 261 1.74 -4.57 -23.19
C SER A 261 2.91 -5.01 -22.31
N LEU A 262 3.94 -5.68 -22.87
CA LEU A 262 5.12 -6.06 -22.11
C LEU A 262 5.90 -4.85 -21.59
N PHE A 263 6.03 -3.78 -22.37
CA PHE A 263 6.72 -2.56 -21.93
C PHE A 263 5.97 -1.89 -20.77
N GLU A 264 4.64 -1.89 -20.80
CA GLU A 264 3.78 -1.44 -19.69
C GLU A 264 3.88 -2.34 -18.47
N CYS A 265 3.88 -3.67 -18.65
CA CYS A 265 4.07 -4.62 -17.55
C CYS A 265 5.45 -4.43 -16.87
N ILE A 266 6.51 -4.27 -17.66
CA ILE A 266 7.87 -4.05 -17.15
C ILE A 266 7.95 -2.76 -16.34
N LYS A 267 7.34 -1.66 -16.81
CA LYS A 267 7.33 -0.40 -16.03
C LYS A 267 6.48 -0.51 -14.77
N ARG A 268 5.30 -1.13 -14.86
CA ARG A 268 4.40 -1.38 -13.73
C ARG A 268 5.11 -2.13 -12.60
N ASP A 269 5.89 -3.14 -12.96
CA ASP A 269 6.54 -4.06 -12.02
C ASP A 269 8.03 -3.70 -11.77
N GLU A 270 8.43 -2.44 -11.97
CA GLU A 270 9.81 -1.97 -11.81
C GLU A 270 10.44 -2.34 -10.47
N ASP A 271 9.69 -2.21 -9.38
CA ASP A 271 10.14 -2.54 -8.03
C ASP A 271 10.47 -4.03 -7.84
N TYR A 272 9.74 -4.89 -8.56
CA TYR A 272 9.94 -6.34 -8.52
C TYR A 272 11.31 -6.72 -9.09
N TRP A 273 11.67 -6.19 -10.26
CA TRP A 273 12.88 -6.63 -10.98
C TRP A 273 14.13 -5.79 -10.69
N THR A 274 13.99 -4.60 -10.11
CA THR A 274 15.09 -3.79 -9.56
C THR A 274 15.52 -4.24 -8.17
N GLY A 275 14.58 -4.62 -7.29
CA GLY A 275 14.87 -5.00 -5.91
C GLY A 275 15.22 -6.48 -5.69
N SER A 276 14.93 -7.35 -6.66
CA SER A 276 15.11 -8.80 -6.50
C SER A 276 16.39 -9.33 -7.12
N ARG A 277 17.00 -10.32 -6.44
CA ARG A 277 18.01 -11.17 -7.08
C ARG A 277 17.30 -12.04 -8.11
N LEU A 278 17.76 -12.01 -9.37
CA LEU A 278 17.20 -12.83 -10.44
C LEU A 278 17.36 -14.32 -10.08
N ILE A 279 16.24 -15.01 -9.86
CA ILE A 279 16.16 -16.46 -9.69
C ILE A 279 15.32 -16.99 -10.84
N ILE A 280 15.95 -17.74 -11.74
CA ILE A 280 15.27 -18.33 -12.89
C ILE A 280 14.54 -19.60 -12.46
N ARG A 281 13.24 -19.66 -12.72
CA ARG A 281 12.33 -20.78 -12.46
C ARG A 281 11.82 -21.35 -13.77
N THR A 282 11.49 -22.64 -13.76
CA THR A 282 10.82 -23.33 -14.87
C THR A 282 9.50 -23.89 -14.32
N PRO A 283 8.36 -23.68 -15.02
CA PRO A 283 7.09 -24.24 -14.58
C PRO A 283 7.11 -25.76 -14.66
N ASP A 284 6.34 -26.41 -13.79
CA ASP A 284 6.10 -27.85 -13.87
C ASP A 284 5.35 -28.19 -15.17
N ILE A 285 5.71 -29.30 -15.82
CA ILE A 285 5.10 -29.73 -17.07
C ILE A 285 4.10 -30.86 -16.79
N TYR A 286 2.86 -30.70 -17.25
CA TYR A 286 1.79 -31.68 -17.09
C TYR A 286 1.40 -32.39 -18.40
N GLY A 287 1.36 -33.73 -18.33
CA GLY A 287 1.06 -34.62 -19.46
C GLY A 287 2.32 -35.12 -20.19
N GLY A 288 2.12 -36.09 -21.09
CA GLY A 288 3.19 -36.69 -21.90
C GLY A 288 3.26 -36.12 -23.31
N ARG A 289 4.41 -36.27 -23.97
CA ARG A 289 4.61 -35.88 -25.38
C ARG A 289 3.59 -36.58 -26.28
N THR A 290 2.94 -35.82 -27.14
CA THR A 290 2.06 -36.37 -28.19
C THR A 290 2.91 -36.89 -29.35
N ASN A 291 2.40 -37.90 -30.07
CA ASN A 291 3.04 -38.42 -31.28
C ASN A 291 2.71 -37.60 -32.55
N ASP A 292 1.98 -36.49 -32.41
CA ASP A 292 1.61 -35.63 -33.53
C ASP A 292 2.86 -34.97 -34.13
N LYS A 293 3.01 -35.07 -35.45
CA LYS A 293 4.05 -34.32 -36.17
C LYS A 293 3.51 -32.93 -36.55
N PRO A 294 4.28 -31.85 -36.36
CA PRO A 294 3.85 -30.51 -36.74
C PRO A 294 3.80 -30.36 -38.26
N TYR A 295 2.97 -29.44 -38.75
CA TYR A 295 2.97 -29.07 -40.17
C TYR A 295 4.32 -28.43 -40.51
N LYS A 296 4.88 -28.69 -41.69
CA LYS A 296 6.08 -27.99 -42.16
C LYS A 296 5.60 -26.75 -42.93
N PRO A 297 5.59 -25.54 -42.33
CA PRO A 297 5.20 -24.33 -43.04
C PRO A 297 6.15 -24.11 -44.22
N THR A 298 5.62 -23.64 -45.35
CA THR A 298 6.46 -23.16 -46.46
C THR A 298 6.94 -21.77 -46.07
N PRO A 299 8.26 -21.51 -45.87
CA PRO A 299 8.70 -20.20 -45.38
C PRO A 299 8.47 -19.14 -46.47
N SER A 300 7.33 -18.47 -46.40
CA SER A 300 6.98 -17.36 -47.29
C SER A 300 7.55 -16.06 -46.71
N ILE A 301 8.86 -15.87 -46.82
CA ILE A 301 9.51 -14.55 -46.63
C ILE A 301 10.13 -14.12 -47.96
N ARG A 302 9.31 -14.15 -49.02
CA ARG A 302 9.58 -13.37 -50.23
C ARG A 302 8.42 -12.42 -50.42
N ASP A 303 8.21 -11.55 -49.45
CA ASP A 303 7.20 -10.50 -49.59
C ASP A 303 7.85 -9.20 -50.10
N PRO A 304 7.52 -8.74 -51.32
CA PRO A 304 7.88 -7.42 -51.82
C PRO A 304 7.51 -6.26 -50.88
N GLN A 305 6.55 -6.46 -49.96
CA GLN A 305 6.11 -5.44 -49.00
C GLN A 305 7.19 -5.06 -47.97
N PHE A 306 8.10 -5.97 -47.59
CA PHE A 306 9.26 -5.61 -46.75
C PHE A 306 10.15 -4.56 -47.41
N ARG A 307 10.31 -4.63 -48.74
CA ARG A 307 11.04 -3.62 -49.53
C ARG A 307 10.27 -2.27 -49.59
N TYR A 308 8.94 -2.30 -49.57
CA TYR A 308 8.11 -1.11 -49.56
C TYR A 308 8.13 -0.40 -48.19
N SER A 309 7.96 -1.15 -47.09
CA SER A 309 8.06 -0.65 -45.73
C SER A 309 9.46 -0.12 -45.39
N TYR A 310 10.53 -0.73 -45.93
CA TYR A 310 11.91 -0.23 -45.80
C TYR A 310 12.05 1.24 -46.25
N SER A 311 11.39 1.64 -47.34
CA SER A 311 11.45 3.01 -47.85
C SER A 311 10.72 4.03 -46.96
N GLN A 312 9.72 3.57 -46.20
CA GLN A 312 8.83 4.40 -45.38
C GLN A 312 9.41 4.67 -43.97
N TYR A 313 10.07 3.67 -43.37
CA TYR A 313 10.62 3.77 -42.00
C TYR A 313 12.11 4.13 -41.92
N LYS A 314 12.82 4.18 -43.06
CA LYS A 314 14.21 4.66 -43.16
C LYS A 314 14.40 6.10 -42.64
N ILE A 315 13.34 6.92 -42.70
CA ILE A 315 13.36 8.32 -42.23
C ILE A 315 13.30 8.42 -40.70
N LEU A 316 12.76 7.40 -40.02
CA LEU A 316 12.61 7.35 -38.56
C LEU A 316 13.77 6.63 -37.86
N CYS A 317 14.47 5.75 -38.57
CA CYS A 317 15.69 5.12 -38.07
C CYS A 317 16.79 6.18 -37.97
N ASP A 318 17.34 6.38 -36.76
CA ASP A 318 18.54 7.19 -36.56
C ASP A 318 19.66 6.64 -37.45
N THR A 319 19.92 7.34 -38.55
CA THR A 319 20.70 6.85 -39.71
C THR A 319 22.16 6.59 -39.33
N SER A 320 22.64 7.15 -38.22
CA SER A 320 24.02 6.97 -37.74
C SER A 320 24.33 5.57 -37.17
N TYR A 321 23.33 4.84 -36.63
CA TYR A 321 23.58 3.56 -35.95
C TYR A 321 23.44 2.35 -36.88
N TYR A 322 22.46 2.39 -37.79
CA TYR A 322 22.28 1.34 -38.80
C TYR A 322 23.43 1.32 -39.81
N ASP A 323 24.11 2.44 -40.05
CA ASP A 323 25.28 2.49 -40.94
C ASP A 323 26.49 1.69 -40.39
N HIS A 324 26.65 1.58 -39.07
CA HIS A 324 27.72 0.76 -38.45
C HIS A 324 27.43 -0.75 -38.46
N LEU A 325 26.17 -1.17 -38.61
CA LEU A 325 25.80 -2.58 -38.76
C LEU A 325 26.22 -3.17 -40.11
N TYR A 326 26.59 -2.31 -41.08
CA TYR A 326 27.03 -2.72 -42.42
C TYR A 326 28.56 -2.85 -42.57
N GLU A 327 29.38 -2.35 -41.64
CA GLU A 327 30.86 -2.35 -41.76
C GLU A 327 31.54 -3.69 -41.42
N GLY A 328 30.77 -4.73 -41.08
CA GLY A 328 31.29 -6.07 -40.81
C GLY A 328 31.71 -6.89 -42.05
N SER A 329 31.40 -6.45 -43.27
CA SER A 329 31.78 -7.18 -44.50
C SER A 329 32.85 -6.43 -45.29
N LYS A 330 34.09 -6.94 -45.26
CA LYS A 330 35.22 -6.50 -46.12
C LYS A 330 35.00 -6.87 -47.59
N ASP A 331 33.96 -6.34 -48.25
CA ASP A 331 33.77 -6.52 -49.69
C ASP A 331 33.31 -5.21 -50.35
N THR A 332 34.23 -4.59 -51.09
CA THR A 332 34.13 -3.24 -51.68
C THR A 332 33.35 -3.23 -53.00
N ARG A 333 32.09 -3.68 -53.00
CA ARG A 333 31.20 -3.59 -54.17
C ARG A 333 29.98 -2.70 -53.89
N PRO A 334 29.43 -1.98 -54.90
CA PRO A 334 28.28 -1.10 -54.70
C PRO A 334 27.06 -1.91 -54.26
N VAL A 335 26.43 -1.49 -53.15
CA VAL A 335 25.35 -2.24 -52.48
C VAL A 335 24.02 -2.01 -53.19
N THR A 336 23.74 -2.83 -54.19
CA THR A 336 22.39 -3.16 -54.64
C THR A 336 22.11 -4.61 -54.23
N ASP A 337 21.00 -4.87 -53.53
CA ASP A 337 20.46 -6.21 -53.20
C ASP A 337 21.04 -7.03 -52.00
N LYS A 338 21.48 -6.44 -50.87
CA LYS A 338 21.75 -7.27 -49.64
C LYS A 338 20.63 -7.19 -48.59
N GLU A 339 20.18 -8.37 -48.17
CA GLU A 339 19.24 -8.64 -47.06
C GLU A 339 19.77 -8.04 -45.74
N LEU A 340 18.89 -7.40 -44.96
CA LEU A 340 19.21 -6.86 -43.63
C LEU A 340 19.42 -8.01 -42.64
N ILE A 341 20.66 -8.23 -42.18
CA ILE A 341 21.00 -9.28 -41.20
C ILE A 341 21.03 -8.68 -39.80
N ILE A 342 20.19 -9.19 -38.89
CA ILE A 342 20.14 -8.81 -37.47
C ILE A 342 20.50 -10.02 -36.60
N GLU A 343 21.70 -9.99 -36.02
CA GLU A 343 22.19 -11.00 -35.08
C GLU A 343 21.47 -10.91 -33.71
N GLY A 344 21.53 -11.99 -32.92
CA GLY A 344 20.82 -12.08 -31.64
C GLY A 344 21.18 -10.99 -30.63
N LYS A 345 22.47 -10.65 -30.53
CA LYS A 345 22.98 -9.59 -29.65
C LYS A 345 22.49 -8.20 -30.06
N ILE A 346 22.47 -7.91 -31.35
CA ILE A 346 21.98 -6.63 -31.90
C ILE A 346 20.48 -6.51 -31.65
N TRP A 347 19.73 -7.60 -31.84
CA TRP A 347 18.31 -7.64 -31.53
C TRP A 347 18.02 -7.33 -30.06
N ALA A 348 18.73 -7.97 -29.12
CA ALA A 348 18.55 -7.70 -27.70
C ALA A 348 18.87 -6.24 -27.33
N ASP A 349 19.93 -5.66 -27.89
CA ASP A 349 20.28 -4.24 -27.71
C ASP A 349 19.19 -3.29 -28.26
N ILE A 350 18.65 -3.55 -29.45
CA ILE A 350 17.54 -2.77 -30.02
C ILE A 350 16.32 -2.81 -29.10
N VAL A 351 15.94 -4.00 -28.62
CA VAL A 351 14.78 -4.15 -27.72
C VAL A 351 14.96 -3.32 -26.45
N TYR A 352 16.12 -3.42 -25.79
CA TYR A 352 16.39 -2.63 -24.58
C TYR A 352 16.42 -1.13 -24.84
N ARG A 353 16.98 -0.68 -25.96
CA ARG A 353 17.01 0.75 -26.33
C ARG A 353 15.62 1.29 -26.61
N ILE A 354 14.78 0.56 -27.35
CA ILE A 354 13.42 1.01 -27.64
C ILE A 354 12.58 0.98 -26.36
N LEU A 355 12.70 -0.05 -25.52
CA LEU A 355 12.07 -0.09 -24.19
C LEU A 355 12.48 1.12 -23.34
N PHE A 356 13.76 1.46 -23.33
CA PHE A 356 14.28 2.63 -22.62
C PHE A 356 13.70 3.95 -23.18
N LYS A 357 13.74 4.12 -24.52
CA LYS A 357 13.21 5.30 -25.21
C LYS A 357 11.72 5.49 -24.95
N TYR A 358 10.96 4.39 -24.96
CA TYR A 358 9.51 4.39 -24.74
C TYR A 358 9.12 5.06 -23.41
N TRP A 359 9.96 4.97 -22.38
CA TRP A 359 9.66 5.53 -21.05
C TRP A 359 10.36 6.85 -20.73
N PHE A 360 11.59 7.04 -21.20
CA PHE A 360 12.42 8.17 -20.75
C PHE A 360 12.60 9.29 -21.77
N VAL A 361 12.23 9.09 -23.03
CA VAL A 361 12.41 10.11 -24.08
C VAL A 361 11.08 10.81 -24.37
N THR A 362 11.04 12.12 -24.13
CA THR A 362 9.88 12.96 -24.42
C THR A 362 9.93 13.50 -25.86
N GLY A 363 8.76 13.75 -26.46
CA GLY A 363 8.66 14.32 -27.80
C GLY A 363 8.72 13.31 -28.96
N VAL A 364 8.83 12.01 -28.66
CA VAL A 364 8.70 10.91 -29.64
C VAL A 364 7.37 10.19 -29.41
N CYS A 365 6.63 9.90 -30.48
CA CYS A 365 5.40 9.13 -30.37
C CYS A 365 5.70 7.66 -30.02
N SER A 366 5.01 7.11 -29.03
CA SER A 366 5.14 5.69 -28.64
C SER A 366 4.85 4.75 -29.81
N ASP A 367 3.92 5.12 -30.69
CA ASP A 367 3.52 4.28 -31.82
C ASP A 367 4.62 4.18 -32.87
N ASP A 368 5.37 5.27 -33.09
CA ASP A 368 6.50 5.31 -34.02
C ASP A 368 7.63 4.40 -33.51
N LEU A 369 7.91 4.40 -32.21
CA LEU A 369 8.90 3.51 -31.57
C LEU A 369 8.50 2.04 -31.69
N LEU A 370 7.22 1.73 -31.55
CA LEU A 370 6.71 0.37 -31.70
C LEU A 370 6.72 -0.08 -33.18
N ASP A 371 6.51 0.83 -34.13
CA ASP A 371 6.66 0.55 -35.56
C ASP A 371 8.13 0.29 -35.94
N GLU A 372 9.07 1.06 -35.39
CA GLU A 372 10.51 0.81 -35.50
C GLU A 372 10.88 -0.59 -34.96
N LEU A 373 10.38 -0.94 -33.78
CA LEU A 373 10.61 -2.25 -33.18
C LEU A 373 10.01 -3.39 -34.02
N THR A 374 8.82 -3.18 -34.59
CA THR A 374 8.14 -4.16 -35.46
C THR A 374 8.95 -4.40 -36.73
N PHE A 375 9.53 -3.34 -37.31
CA PHE A 375 10.43 -3.45 -38.44
C PHE A 375 11.71 -4.25 -38.09
N ALA A 376 12.34 -3.95 -36.97
CA ALA A 376 13.52 -4.68 -36.49
C ALA A 376 13.21 -6.16 -36.19
N PHE A 377 12.02 -6.45 -35.64
CA PHE A 377 11.55 -7.83 -35.42
C PHE A 377 11.45 -8.61 -36.73
N ASN A 378 10.89 -8.01 -37.78
CA ASN A 378 10.82 -8.65 -39.10
C ASN A 378 12.21 -8.95 -39.69
N GLY A 379 13.15 -8.02 -39.55
CA GLY A 379 14.56 -8.25 -39.92
C GLY A 379 15.18 -9.41 -39.15
N ARG A 380 14.91 -9.50 -37.83
CA ARG A 380 15.39 -10.60 -36.97
C ARG A 380 14.78 -11.94 -37.35
N VAL A 381 13.47 -11.99 -37.60
CA VAL A 381 12.75 -13.19 -38.07
C VAL A 381 13.33 -13.68 -39.41
N SER A 382 13.53 -12.76 -40.36
CA SER A 382 14.13 -13.08 -41.66
C SER A 382 15.54 -13.64 -41.50
N SER A 383 16.38 -13.02 -40.66
CA SER A 383 17.74 -13.48 -40.37
C SER A 383 17.76 -14.87 -39.71
N PHE A 384 16.86 -15.10 -38.75
CA PHE A 384 16.73 -16.39 -38.07
C PHE A 384 16.35 -17.49 -39.07
N ILE A 385 15.35 -17.25 -39.91
CA ILE A 385 14.90 -18.22 -40.92
C ILE A 385 16.00 -18.49 -41.96
N GLY A 386 16.66 -17.44 -42.46
CA GLY A 386 17.76 -17.57 -43.43
C GLY A 386 18.91 -18.42 -42.90
N ASN A 387 19.29 -18.24 -41.64
CA ASN A 387 20.33 -19.06 -40.99
C ASN A 387 19.94 -20.54 -40.94
N ILE A 388 18.71 -20.85 -40.52
CA ILE A 388 18.24 -22.23 -40.44
C ILE A 388 18.10 -22.86 -41.83
N GLN A 389 17.58 -22.14 -42.82
CA GLN A 389 17.49 -22.61 -44.21
C GLN A 389 18.88 -22.85 -44.84
N SER A 390 19.89 -22.06 -44.46
CA SER A 390 21.27 -22.31 -44.88
C SER A 390 21.80 -23.65 -44.32
N VAL A 391 21.48 -23.97 -43.07
CA VAL A 391 21.82 -25.27 -42.47
C VAL A 391 21.07 -26.41 -43.19
N GLU A 392 19.77 -26.27 -43.41
CA GLU A 392 18.97 -27.25 -44.17
C GLU A 392 19.60 -27.54 -45.54
N LYS A 393 19.98 -26.49 -46.27
CA LYS A 393 20.62 -26.60 -47.60
C LYS A 393 22.01 -27.25 -47.56
N GLN A 394 22.80 -27.03 -46.49
CA GLN A 394 24.11 -27.69 -46.34
C GLN A 394 23.98 -29.19 -46.04
N LEU A 395 22.85 -29.60 -45.45
CA LEU A 395 22.55 -31.00 -45.14
C LEU A 395 21.90 -31.76 -46.31
N GLU A 396 21.44 -31.05 -47.35
CA GLU A 396 20.87 -31.65 -48.55
C GLU A 396 21.87 -32.63 -49.21
N GLY A 397 21.47 -33.90 -49.36
CA GLY A 397 22.24 -34.94 -50.02
C GLY A 397 23.03 -35.88 -49.10
N ILE A 398 23.05 -35.66 -47.79
CA ILE A 398 23.71 -36.54 -46.80
C ILE A 398 22.76 -37.68 -46.40
N LYS A 399 22.98 -38.90 -46.93
CA LYS A 399 22.05 -40.05 -46.76
C LYS A 399 22.13 -40.81 -45.43
N SER A 400 23.14 -40.55 -44.59
CA SER A 400 23.42 -41.34 -43.38
C SER A 400 23.08 -40.65 -42.06
N VAL A 401 22.35 -39.54 -42.09
CA VAL A 401 22.11 -38.69 -40.91
C VAL A 401 20.65 -38.25 -40.87
N ASP A 402 20.08 -38.18 -39.66
CA ASP A 402 18.77 -37.59 -39.43
C ASP A 402 18.87 -36.05 -39.53
N THR A 403 18.59 -35.53 -40.72
CA THR A 403 18.69 -34.10 -41.02
C THR A 403 17.73 -33.26 -40.18
N ASP A 404 16.54 -33.78 -39.89
CA ASP A 404 15.52 -33.06 -39.11
C ASP A 404 15.94 -32.93 -37.63
N PHE A 405 16.58 -33.97 -37.08
CA PHE A 405 17.17 -33.91 -35.74
C PHE A 405 18.30 -32.86 -35.64
N ILE A 406 19.18 -32.78 -36.64
CA ILE A 406 20.26 -31.78 -36.65
C ILE A 406 19.67 -30.37 -36.73
N VAL A 407 18.77 -30.13 -37.69
CA VAL A 407 18.17 -28.81 -37.87
C VAL A 407 17.42 -28.36 -36.61
N SER A 408 16.64 -29.25 -35.99
CA SER A 408 15.95 -28.94 -34.72
C SER A 408 16.91 -28.70 -33.55
N SER A 409 18.09 -29.36 -33.53
CA SER A 409 19.14 -29.11 -32.55
C SER A 409 19.79 -27.72 -32.77
N GLU A 410 20.11 -27.36 -34.01
CA GLU A 410 20.65 -26.04 -34.37
C GLU A 410 19.67 -24.91 -34.04
N VAL A 411 18.38 -25.10 -34.31
CA VAL A 411 17.33 -24.16 -33.86
C VAL A 411 17.35 -23.99 -32.35
N SER A 412 17.45 -25.09 -31.60
CA SER A 412 17.44 -25.05 -30.14
C SER A 412 18.67 -24.30 -29.61
N LEU A 413 19.83 -24.50 -30.22
CA LEU A 413 21.05 -23.74 -29.93
C LEU A 413 20.89 -22.25 -30.24
N ALA A 414 20.34 -21.90 -31.41
CA ALA A 414 20.12 -20.51 -31.79
C ALA A 414 19.14 -19.78 -30.85
N LYS A 415 18.11 -20.48 -30.36
CA LYS A 415 17.17 -19.94 -29.36
C LYS A 415 17.83 -19.76 -27.99
N GLU A 416 18.68 -20.70 -27.57
CA GLU A 416 19.45 -20.60 -26.32
C GLU A 416 20.50 -19.47 -26.38
N GLU A 417 21.13 -19.26 -27.53
CA GLU A 417 22.05 -18.13 -27.75
C GLU A 417 21.31 -16.80 -27.68
N GLN A 418 20.14 -16.70 -28.35
CA GLN A 418 19.28 -15.53 -28.25
C GLN A 418 18.92 -15.20 -26.80
N ARG A 419 18.59 -16.21 -26.00
CA ARG A 419 18.30 -16.07 -24.57
C ARG A 419 19.49 -15.52 -23.79
N LYS A 420 20.67 -16.07 -24.03
CA LYS A 420 21.92 -15.60 -23.38
C LYS A 420 22.23 -14.15 -23.71
N ASP A 421 21.94 -13.70 -24.93
CA ASP A 421 22.18 -12.31 -25.34
C ASP A 421 21.35 -11.31 -24.50
N PHE A 422 20.06 -11.60 -24.27
CA PHE A 422 19.21 -10.79 -23.38
C PHE A 422 19.75 -10.75 -21.95
N LEU A 423 20.03 -11.93 -21.36
CA LEU A 423 20.56 -12.01 -20.01
C LEU A 423 21.91 -11.28 -19.84
N ARG A 424 22.76 -11.30 -20.87
CA ARG A 424 24.09 -10.65 -20.84
C ARG A 424 24.01 -9.12 -20.86
N LEU A 425 23.00 -8.56 -21.54
CA LEU A 425 22.79 -7.11 -21.63
C LEU A 425 21.97 -6.54 -20.47
N ARG A 426 21.29 -7.40 -19.70
CA ARG A 426 20.45 -7.03 -18.56
C ARG A 426 21.15 -6.08 -17.60
N ASP A 427 22.31 -6.44 -17.04
CA ASP A 427 22.95 -5.66 -15.98
C ASP A 427 23.31 -4.24 -16.42
N HIS A 428 23.69 -4.06 -17.70
CA HIS A 428 23.95 -2.74 -18.27
C HIS A 428 22.64 -1.93 -18.41
N PHE A 429 21.57 -2.56 -18.90
CA PHE A 429 20.25 -1.94 -18.99
C PHE A 429 19.73 -1.52 -17.61
N MET A 430 19.85 -2.37 -16.60
CA MET A 430 19.45 -2.08 -15.21
C MET A 430 20.14 -0.81 -14.68
N LEU A 431 21.46 -0.70 -14.89
CA LEU A 431 22.23 0.44 -14.43
C LEU A 431 21.82 1.75 -15.14
N LEU A 432 21.59 1.69 -16.46
CA LEU A 432 21.10 2.85 -17.23
C LEU A 432 19.69 3.27 -16.79
N TRP A 433 18.82 2.28 -16.58
CA TRP A 433 17.46 2.50 -16.12
C TRP A 433 17.44 3.16 -14.75
N GLU A 434 18.16 2.63 -13.76
CA GLU A 434 18.24 3.20 -12.42
C GLU A 434 18.78 4.64 -12.43
N GLN A 435 19.82 4.90 -13.23
CA GLN A 435 20.38 6.25 -13.36
C GLN A 435 19.36 7.24 -13.92
N LYS A 436 18.61 6.86 -14.96
CA LYS A 436 17.65 7.76 -15.60
C LYS A 436 16.34 7.88 -14.85
N ASP A 437 15.89 6.82 -14.17
CA ASP A 437 14.79 6.92 -13.23
C ASP A 437 15.11 7.95 -12.14
N LEU A 438 16.31 7.89 -11.53
CA LEU A 438 16.80 8.90 -10.58
C LEU A 438 16.77 10.35 -11.13
N GLU A 439 17.13 10.54 -12.39
CA GLU A 439 17.10 11.86 -13.04
C GLU A 439 15.66 12.36 -13.21
N THR A 440 14.75 11.50 -13.70
CA THR A 440 13.35 11.86 -14.00
C THR A 440 12.42 11.85 -12.78
N LYS A 441 12.79 11.15 -11.71
CA LYS A 441 11.97 11.04 -10.51
C LYS A 441 11.86 12.40 -9.82
N PRO A 442 10.65 12.81 -9.39
CA PRO A 442 10.51 14.01 -8.60
C PRO A 442 11.41 13.92 -7.36
N PRO A 443 12.09 15.02 -6.98
CA PRO A 443 13.15 14.97 -5.99
C PRO A 443 12.77 14.36 -4.64
N LEU A 444 11.50 14.44 -4.24
CA LEU A 444 10.86 13.73 -3.12
C LEU A 444 9.39 13.55 -3.47
N VAL A 445 8.83 12.36 -3.23
CA VAL A 445 7.38 12.14 -3.37
C VAL A 445 6.70 12.79 -2.17
N PRO A 446 5.95 13.90 -2.33
CA PRO A 446 5.29 14.54 -1.21
C PRO A 446 4.25 13.58 -0.63
N ALA A 447 4.32 13.33 0.68
CA ALA A 447 3.36 12.55 1.42
C ALA A 447 2.83 13.36 2.60
N HIS A 448 1.59 13.08 3.00
CA HIS A 448 1.03 13.62 4.23
C HIS A 448 1.33 12.68 5.39
N TYR A 449 1.79 13.24 6.51
CA TYR A 449 1.76 12.59 7.81
C TYR A 449 0.40 12.90 8.44
N LEU A 450 -0.46 11.89 8.53
CA LEU A 450 -1.82 12.02 9.01
C LEU A 450 -1.94 11.26 10.33
N GLU A 451 -2.17 11.97 11.43
CA GLU A 451 -2.24 11.37 12.75
C GLU A 451 -3.63 11.57 13.33
N PHE A 452 -4.33 10.47 13.62
CA PHE A 452 -5.59 10.47 14.36
C PHE A 452 -5.34 10.04 15.81
N ILE A 453 -4.68 8.89 15.98
CA ILE A 453 -4.24 8.37 17.27
C ILE A 453 -2.79 8.82 17.54
N PRO A 454 -2.49 9.45 18.68
CA PRO A 454 -1.14 9.94 18.99
C PRO A 454 -0.07 8.85 18.91
N GLY A 455 0.96 9.11 18.10
CA GLY A 455 2.07 8.18 17.89
C GLY A 455 1.79 7.05 16.89
N ILE A 456 0.64 7.05 16.21
CA ILE A 456 0.27 6.07 15.18
C ILE A 456 -0.10 6.80 13.88
N PRO A 457 0.89 7.24 13.09
CA PRO A 457 0.62 8.00 11.86
C PRO A 457 0.31 7.11 10.67
N THR A 458 -0.57 7.62 9.82
CA THR A 458 -0.86 7.14 8.47
C THR A 458 -0.13 8.02 7.45
N VAL A 459 0.56 7.38 6.50
CA VAL A 459 1.36 8.08 5.50
C VAL A 459 0.83 7.76 4.11
N LEU A 460 0.31 8.79 3.44
CA LEU A 460 -0.27 8.64 2.10
C LEU A 460 0.30 9.69 1.14
N PRO A 461 0.34 9.40 -0.17
CA PRO A 461 0.69 10.41 -1.17
C PRO A 461 -0.26 11.60 -1.08
N LYS A 462 0.22 12.81 -1.40
CA LYS A 462 -0.65 14.00 -1.32
C LYS A 462 -1.89 13.93 -2.20
N LYS A 463 -1.75 13.29 -3.36
CA LYS A 463 -2.81 13.08 -4.34
C LYS A 463 -2.92 11.59 -4.62
N ILE A 464 -4.15 11.09 -4.62
CA ILE A 464 -4.47 9.72 -4.95
C ILE A 464 -5.31 9.77 -6.22
N GLU A 465 -4.85 9.07 -7.25
CA GLU A 465 -5.55 8.97 -8.53
C GLU A 465 -6.27 7.63 -8.59
N GLY A 466 -7.58 7.67 -8.84
CA GLY A 466 -8.40 6.49 -9.06
C GLY A 466 -8.65 6.27 -10.55
N ARG A 467 -9.48 5.28 -10.85
CA ARG A 467 -10.05 5.11 -12.20
C ARG A 467 -10.74 6.40 -12.63
N LYS A 468 -10.82 6.62 -13.94
CA LYS A 468 -11.44 7.81 -14.53
C LYS A 468 -10.69 9.11 -14.28
N GLY A 469 -9.41 9.05 -13.91
CA GLY A 469 -8.54 10.21 -13.66
C GLY A 469 -9.07 11.12 -12.53
N LYS A 470 -9.95 10.60 -11.66
CA LYS A 470 -10.42 11.33 -10.48
C LYS A 470 -9.28 11.36 -9.48
N VAL A 471 -8.87 12.57 -9.11
CA VAL A 471 -7.79 12.80 -8.16
C VAL A 471 -8.37 13.34 -6.87
N VAL A 472 -8.08 12.67 -5.76
CA VAL A 472 -8.48 13.09 -4.41
C VAL A 472 -7.27 13.53 -3.61
N SER A 473 -7.45 14.56 -2.77
CA SER A 473 -6.42 15.01 -1.82
C SER A 473 -6.52 14.21 -0.52
N SER A 474 -5.46 13.51 -0.13
CA SER A 474 -5.48 12.69 1.09
C SER A 474 -5.66 13.54 2.36
N GLU A 475 -5.12 14.76 2.38
CA GLU A 475 -5.30 15.72 3.48
C GLU A 475 -6.73 16.22 3.58
N GLU A 476 -7.36 16.57 2.45
CA GLU A 476 -8.74 17.07 2.45
C GLU A 476 -9.72 16.00 2.97
N MET A 477 -9.57 14.76 2.51
CA MET A 477 -10.38 13.63 2.97
C MET A 477 -10.17 13.37 4.46
N PHE A 478 -8.90 13.36 4.91
CA PHE A 478 -8.59 13.15 6.32
C PHE A 478 -9.17 14.27 7.20
N HIS A 479 -9.03 15.53 6.79
CA HIS A 479 -9.57 16.68 7.53
C HIS A 479 -11.10 16.69 7.56
N ARG A 480 -11.76 16.27 6.48
CA ARG A 480 -13.21 16.12 6.42
C ARG A 480 -13.68 15.04 7.39
N LEU A 481 -13.06 13.86 7.37
CA LEU A 481 -13.33 12.79 8.33
C LEU A 481 -13.08 13.23 9.77
N GLN A 482 -11.94 13.85 10.04
CA GLN A 482 -11.57 14.32 11.38
C GLN A 482 -12.56 15.38 11.89
N SER A 483 -13.08 16.25 11.02
CA SER A 483 -14.12 17.22 11.40
C SER A 483 -15.43 16.54 11.77
N ARG A 484 -15.85 15.50 11.03
CA ARG A 484 -17.03 14.68 11.41
C ARG A 484 -16.85 14.01 12.77
N TYR A 485 -15.66 13.47 13.04
CA TYR A 485 -15.33 12.87 14.34
C TYR A 485 -15.30 13.90 15.46
N GLN A 486 -14.80 15.11 15.20
CA GLN A 486 -14.81 16.20 16.17
C GLN A 486 -16.25 16.63 16.51
N GLU A 487 -17.13 16.75 15.51
CA GLU A 487 -18.55 17.05 15.73
C GLU A 487 -19.25 15.93 16.51
N ALA A 488 -18.96 14.66 16.18
CA ALA A 488 -19.47 13.51 16.90
C ALA A 488 -18.99 13.51 18.36
N PHE A 489 -17.73 13.90 18.62
CA PHE A 489 -17.18 14.06 19.98
C PHE A 489 -17.88 15.18 20.73
N SER A 490 -18.07 16.35 20.12
CA SER A 490 -18.82 17.46 20.74
C SER A 490 -20.27 17.08 21.06
N SER A 491 -20.95 16.32 20.18
CA SER A 491 -22.28 15.78 20.45
C SER A 491 -22.25 14.72 21.56
N PHE A 492 -21.27 13.83 21.58
CA PHE A 492 -21.09 12.86 22.65
C PHE A 492 -20.91 13.52 24.03
N LEU A 493 -20.12 14.61 24.11
CA LEU A 493 -19.97 15.37 25.34
C LEU A 493 -21.27 16.05 25.77
N ARG A 494 -21.92 16.79 24.86
CA ARG A 494 -23.10 17.60 25.18
C ARG A 494 -24.35 16.77 25.42
N ASP A 495 -24.65 15.89 24.47
CA ASP A 495 -25.91 15.13 24.40
C ASP A 495 -25.80 13.80 25.15
N GLY A 496 -24.58 13.25 25.30
CA GLY A 496 -24.31 12.02 26.01
C GLY A 496 -23.89 12.23 27.46
N LEU A 497 -22.70 12.80 27.68
CA LEU A 497 -22.10 12.97 29.02
C LEU A 497 -22.65 14.19 29.78
N GLY A 498 -23.39 15.09 29.14
CA GLY A 498 -23.95 16.29 29.77
C GLY A 498 -22.91 17.36 30.12
N THR A 499 -21.79 17.41 29.38
CA THR A 499 -20.70 18.39 29.58
C THR A 499 -20.44 19.24 28.34
N SER A 500 -19.69 20.34 28.49
CA SER A 500 -19.33 21.24 27.39
C SER A 500 -17.95 20.89 26.83
N GLU A 501 -17.75 21.13 25.53
CA GLU A 501 -16.42 21.09 24.89
C GLU A 501 -15.44 22.13 25.46
N ASN A 502 -15.96 23.20 26.08
CA ASN A 502 -15.16 24.22 26.77
C ASN A 502 -14.84 23.87 28.23
N ALA A 503 -15.30 22.71 28.72
CA ALA A 503 -14.98 22.27 30.08
C ALA A 503 -13.49 21.93 30.21
N ASP A 504 -12.95 22.09 31.42
CA ASP A 504 -11.59 21.65 31.72
C ASP A 504 -11.46 20.13 31.45
N TYR A 505 -10.29 19.70 30.95
CA TYR A 505 -10.05 18.32 30.57
C TYR A 505 -10.31 17.34 31.74
N LYS A 506 -10.02 17.75 32.98
CA LYS A 506 -10.28 16.96 34.19
C LYS A 506 -11.78 16.72 34.38
N THR A 507 -12.61 17.71 34.10
CA THR A 507 -14.08 17.58 34.17
C THR A 507 -14.57 16.55 33.15
N ILE A 508 -14.09 16.63 31.90
CA ILE A 508 -14.47 15.67 30.85
C ILE A 508 -14.09 14.23 31.27
N ILE A 509 -12.89 14.04 31.81
CA ILE A 509 -12.43 12.73 32.29
C ILE A 509 -13.29 12.21 33.44
N VAL A 510 -13.70 13.07 34.37
CA VAL A 510 -14.60 12.70 35.48
C VAL A 510 -15.96 12.25 34.94
N CYS A 511 -16.58 13.02 34.05
CA CYS A 511 -17.85 12.65 33.43
C CYS A 511 -17.77 11.31 32.68
N MET A 512 -16.65 11.04 31.98
CA MET A 512 -16.44 9.75 31.32
C MET A 512 -16.36 8.59 32.33
N LYS A 513 -15.67 8.77 33.46
CA LYS A 513 -15.59 7.75 34.53
C LYS A 513 -16.92 7.51 35.21
N GLU A 514 -17.71 8.55 35.42
CA GLU A 514 -19.07 8.46 35.97
C GLU A 514 -19.97 7.68 35.02
N PHE A 515 -19.97 8.01 33.72
CA PHE A 515 -20.70 7.27 32.69
C PHE A 515 -20.31 5.79 32.65
N MET A 516 -19.00 5.47 32.67
CA MET A 516 -18.53 4.08 32.72
C MET A 516 -19.05 3.32 33.96
N SER A 517 -19.14 4.00 35.10
CA SER A 517 -19.63 3.41 36.36
C SER A 517 -21.14 3.18 36.33
N GLU A 518 -21.92 4.11 35.78
CA GLU A 518 -23.37 3.97 35.57
C GLU A 518 -23.70 2.84 34.58
N LEU A 519 -22.91 2.74 33.52
CA LEU A 519 -23.07 1.69 32.52
C LEU A 519 -22.69 0.31 33.09
N GLU A 520 -21.64 0.22 33.91
CA GLU A 520 -21.27 -1.02 34.62
C GLU A 520 -22.44 -1.53 35.47
N LYS A 521 -23.02 -0.65 36.30
CA LYS A 521 -24.20 -0.96 37.11
C LYS A 521 -25.40 -1.37 36.25
N THR A 522 -25.63 -0.68 35.14
CA THR A 522 -26.70 -1.01 34.20
C THR A 522 -26.54 -2.42 33.64
N MET A 523 -25.32 -2.82 33.31
CA MET A 523 -25.03 -4.18 32.85
C MET A 523 -25.16 -5.23 33.95
N GLU A 524 -24.87 -4.90 35.21
CA GLU A 524 -25.12 -5.80 36.34
C GLU A 524 -26.61 -6.08 36.53
N GLU A 525 -27.45 -5.06 36.34
CA GLU A 525 -28.91 -5.21 36.41
C GLU A 525 -29.48 -6.00 35.23
N LEU A 526 -28.93 -5.83 34.03
CA LEU A 526 -29.36 -6.57 32.83
C LEU A 526 -28.88 -8.02 32.84
N LEU A 527 -27.72 -8.29 33.45
CA LEU A 527 -27.05 -9.59 33.45
C LEU A 527 -26.69 -10.01 34.89
N PRO A 528 -27.69 -10.41 35.71
CA PRO A 528 -27.45 -10.83 37.08
C PRO A 528 -26.63 -12.12 37.15
N GLY A 529 -25.84 -12.27 38.21
CA GLY A 529 -25.01 -13.44 38.50
C GLY A 529 -23.58 -13.06 38.90
N ASP A 530 -22.97 -13.79 39.84
CA ASP A 530 -21.62 -13.52 40.34
C ASP A 530 -20.52 -14.07 39.39
N LEU A 531 -19.73 -13.17 38.79
CA LEU A 531 -18.63 -13.51 37.86
C LEU A 531 -17.47 -14.28 38.50
N TYR A 532 -17.41 -14.34 39.84
CA TYR A 532 -16.39 -15.09 40.57
C TYR A 532 -16.85 -16.52 40.91
N THR A 533 -18.06 -16.91 40.49
CA THR A 533 -18.63 -18.24 40.70
C THR A 533 -19.03 -18.90 39.38
N GLU A 534 -18.99 -20.23 39.34
CA GLU A 534 -19.40 -21.02 38.17
C GLU A 534 -20.89 -20.83 37.85
N GLU A 535 -21.75 -20.89 38.87
CA GLU A 535 -23.20 -20.69 38.73
C GLU A 535 -23.55 -19.28 38.26
N GLY A 536 -22.91 -18.27 38.86
CA GLY A 536 -23.14 -16.88 38.50
C GLY A 536 -22.72 -16.56 37.07
N ILE A 537 -21.59 -17.08 36.59
CA ILE A 537 -21.21 -16.96 35.18
C ILE A 537 -22.23 -17.61 34.25
N GLY A 538 -22.77 -18.78 34.61
CA GLY A 538 -23.82 -19.45 33.83
C GLY A 538 -25.03 -18.55 33.60
N GLN A 539 -25.54 -17.92 34.66
CA GLN A 539 -26.68 -16.99 34.60
C GLN A 539 -26.41 -15.81 33.66
N VAL A 540 -25.19 -15.28 33.69
CA VAL A 540 -24.78 -14.13 32.88
C VAL A 540 -24.70 -14.50 31.40
N ILE A 541 -24.10 -15.64 31.09
CA ILE A 541 -24.00 -16.13 29.71
C ILE A 541 -25.39 -16.39 29.13
N ASP A 542 -26.26 -17.06 29.87
CA ASP A 542 -27.64 -17.30 29.45
C ASP A 542 -28.40 -15.97 29.23
N GLY A 543 -28.09 -14.95 30.03
CA GLY A 543 -28.53 -13.58 29.79
C GLY A 543 -28.05 -13.05 28.44
N ILE A 544 -26.74 -13.12 28.17
CA ILE A 544 -26.12 -12.60 26.94
C ILE A 544 -26.69 -13.30 25.70
N PHE A 545 -26.80 -14.63 25.69
CA PHE A 545 -27.35 -15.39 24.55
C PHE A 545 -28.83 -15.05 24.30
N ARG A 546 -29.61 -14.77 25.35
CA ARG A 546 -30.99 -14.25 25.22
C ARG A 546 -31.05 -12.85 24.63
N LEU A 547 -30.06 -12.00 24.91
CA LEU A 547 -30.04 -10.63 24.38
C LEU A 547 -29.65 -10.58 22.91
N PHE A 548 -28.66 -11.37 22.48
CA PHE A 548 -28.03 -11.24 21.15
C PHE A 548 -28.44 -12.28 20.11
N HIS A 549 -29.18 -13.33 20.48
CA HIS A 549 -29.77 -14.31 19.55
C HIS A 549 -28.82 -14.83 18.46
N SER A 550 -27.98 -15.82 18.76
CA SER A 550 -27.34 -16.60 17.68
C SER A 550 -26.92 -17.99 18.16
N PRO A 551 -27.73 -19.02 17.91
CA PRO A 551 -27.35 -20.38 18.20
C PRO A 551 -26.58 -21.03 17.05
N MET A 552 -26.72 -20.65 15.77
CA MET A 552 -26.20 -21.44 14.63
C MET A 552 -25.23 -20.65 13.75
N ILE A 553 -24.11 -21.28 13.35
CA ILE A 553 -23.14 -20.79 12.35
C ILE A 553 -22.67 -21.90 11.42
N PHE A 554 -22.17 -21.55 10.24
CA PHE A 554 -21.53 -22.47 9.32
C PHE A 554 -20.09 -22.75 9.73
N SER A 555 -19.78 -23.99 10.07
CA SER A 555 -18.43 -24.43 10.41
C SER A 555 -18.23 -25.91 10.09
N ILE A 556 -17.09 -26.49 10.51
CA ILE A 556 -16.78 -27.90 10.34
C ILE A 556 -17.80 -28.75 11.09
N LYS A 557 -18.38 -29.77 10.46
CA LYS A 557 -19.37 -30.68 11.07
C LYS A 557 -18.78 -31.59 12.16
N ASP A 558 -19.67 -32.14 12.98
CA ASP A 558 -19.31 -33.01 14.11
C ASP A 558 -18.58 -34.28 13.68
N GLU A 559 -18.88 -34.83 12.49
CA GLU A 559 -18.25 -36.05 11.98
C GLU A 559 -16.74 -35.88 11.80
N VAL A 560 -16.29 -34.72 11.32
CA VAL A 560 -14.87 -34.44 11.09
C VAL A 560 -14.11 -34.32 12.42
N ILE A 561 -14.70 -33.59 13.39
CA ILE A 561 -14.12 -33.43 14.73
C ILE A 561 -14.09 -34.78 15.47
N ARG A 562 -15.14 -35.60 15.30
CA ARG A 562 -15.20 -36.96 15.83
C ARG A 562 -14.05 -37.82 15.32
N GLU A 563 -13.82 -37.85 14.01
CA GLU A 563 -12.71 -38.61 13.42
C GLU A 563 -11.35 -38.11 13.89
N MET A 564 -11.18 -36.78 14.03
CA MET A 564 -9.97 -36.17 14.59
C MET A 564 -9.70 -36.67 16.01
N LEU A 565 -10.71 -36.68 16.90
CA LEU A 565 -10.57 -37.16 18.29
C LEU A 565 -10.30 -38.68 18.38
N LEU A 566 -10.88 -39.48 17.48
CA LEU A 566 -10.62 -40.92 17.41
C LEU A 566 -9.17 -41.20 16.98
N ARG A 567 -8.65 -40.41 16.04
CA ARG A 567 -7.30 -40.56 15.49
C ARG A 567 -6.22 -39.99 16.40
N PHE A 568 -6.52 -38.90 17.09
CA PHE A 568 -5.64 -38.24 18.05
C PHE A 568 -6.32 -38.17 19.43
N PRO A 569 -6.25 -39.25 20.22
CA PRO A 569 -6.84 -39.30 21.58
C PRO A 569 -6.29 -38.18 22.49
N PRO A 570 -7.14 -37.30 23.05
CA PRO A 570 -6.69 -36.28 24.00
C PRO A 570 -6.60 -36.87 25.42
N LEU A 571 -5.43 -37.41 25.78
CA LEU A 571 -5.21 -38.10 27.06
C LEU A 571 -5.47 -37.22 28.28
N ASN A 572 -5.10 -35.93 28.23
CA ASN A 572 -5.29 -34.97 29.32
C ASN A 572 -6.76 -34.57 29.51
N VAL A 573 -7.63 -34.86 28.54
CA VAL A 573 -9.10 -34.76 28.68
C VAL A 573 -9.70 -36.10 29.10
N MET A 574 -9.23 -37.21 28.50
CA MET A 574 -9.76 -38.54 28.72
C MET A 574 -9.53 -39.05 30.15
N ILE A 575 -8.32 -38.86 30.69
CA ILE A 575 -7.95 -39.41 32.00
C ILE A 575 -8.81 -38.78 33.10
N PRO A 576 -8.95 -37.44 33.21
CA PRO A 576 -9.83 -36.85 34.21
C PRO A 576 -11.32 -37.17 34.00
N ALA A 577 -11.77 -37.39 32.75
CA ALA A 577 -13.14 -37.81 32.43
C ALA A 577 -13.41 -39.31 32.71
N GLY A 578 -12.40 -40.07 33.15
CA GLY A 578 -12.50 -41.50 33.41
C GLY A 578 -12.81 -42.31 32.15
N CYS A 579 -12.25 -41.92 31.00
CA CYS A 579 -12.42 -42.58 29.70
C CYS A 579 -11.23 -43.50 29.43
N LYS A 580 -11.48 -44.77 29.10
CA LYS A 580 -10.39 -45.73 28.82
C LYS A 580 -9.94 -45.67 27.37
N ASN A 581 -10.84 -45.26 26.47
CA ASN A 581 -10.57 -45.12 25.04
C ASN A 581 -11.33 -43.89 24.47
N PRO A 582 -10.98 -43.40 23.27
CA PRO A 582 -11.63 -42.22 22.66
C PRO A 582 -13.14 -42.39 22.40
N ARG A 583 -13.61 -43.62 22.17
CA ARG A 583 -15.04 -43.88 21.97
C ARG A 583 -15.83 -43.70 23.27
N ASP A 584 -15.22 -43.97 24.42
CA ASP A 584 -15.82 -43.65 25.72
C ASP A 584 -15.95 -42.14 25.92
N LEU A 585 -14.96 -41.36 25.46
CA LEU A 585 -14.99 -39.89 25.54
C LEU A 585 -16.13 -39.30 24.70
N ILE A 586 -16.22 -39.70 23.43
CA ILE A 586 -17.25 -39.19 22.50
C ILE A 586 -18.68 -39.60 22.93
N LYS A 587 -18.82 -40.67 23.72
CA LYS A 587 -20.11 -41.05 24.33
C LYS A 587 -20.47 -40.24 25.57
N LYS A 588 -19.47 -39.73 26.31
CA LYS A 588 -19.66 -39.01 27.58
C LYS A 588 -19.70 -37.50 27.41
N MET A 589 -19.14 -36.98 26.32
CA MET A 589 -18.94 -35.55 26.10
C MET A 589 -19.22 -35.20 24.63
N ASP A 590 -19.79 -34.02 24.41
CA ASP A 590 -19.94 -33.45 23.08
C ASP A 590 -18.57 -33.36 22.37
N VAL A 591 -18.53 -33.66 21.08
CA VAL A 591 -17.25 -33.76 20.35
C VAL A 591 -16.54 -32.41 20.24
N ARG A 592 -17.29 -31.29 20.16
CA ARG A 592 -16.71 -29.95 20.12
C ARG A 592 -16.24 -29.49 21.49
N ASP A 593 -16.95 -29.88 22.55
CA ASP A 593 -16.51 -29.64 23.93
C ASP A 593 -15.19 -30.37 24.19
N ALA A 594 -15.12 -31.65 23.81
CA ALA A 594 -13.91 -32.45 23.94
C ALA A 594 -12.73 -31.86 23.16
N ALA A 595 -12.95 -31.42 21.92
CA ALA A 595 -11.93 -30.77 21.10
C ALA A 595 -11.47 -29.43 21.70
N SER A 596 -12.41 -28.59 22.16
CA SER A 596 -12.11 -27.28 22.75
C SER A 596 -11.34 -27.41 24.06
N LEU A 597 -11.71 -28.39 24.90
CA LEU A 597 -10.96 -28.72 26.11
C LEU A 597 -9.57 -29.27 25.78
N ALA A 598 -9.46 -30.17 24.80
CA ALA A 598 -8.19 -30.71 24.36
C ALA A 598 -7.21 -29.61 23.95
N ASN A 599 -7.65 -28.58 23.24
CA ASN A 599 -6.79 -27.45 22.87
C ASN A 599 -6.25 -26.65 24.05
N LEU A 600 -6.96 -26.65 25.19
CA LEU A 600 -6.53 -25.93 26.39
C LEU A 600 -5.56 -26.74 27.23
N VAL A 601 -5.63 -28.07 27.19
CA VAL A 601 -4.89 -28.93 28.15
C VAL A 601 -3.88 -29.86 27.52
N GLU A 602 -3.94 -30.05 26.21
CA GLU A 602 -2.95 -30.82 25.46
C GLU A 602 -1.74 -29.97 25.06
N THR A 603 -0.67 -30.64 24.61
CA THR A 603 0.52 -29.96 24.12
C THR A 603 0.25 -29.19 22.82
N ARG A 604 1.00 -28.11 22.55
CA ARG A 604 0.94 -27.40 21.25
C ARG A 604 1.12 -28.35 20.06
N LYS A 605 2.01 -29.34 20.18
CA LYS A 605 2.24 -30.37 19.16
C LYS A 605 0.98 -31.21 18.87
N TYR A 606 0.14 -31.46 19.87
CA TYR A 606 -1.15 -32.11 19.67
C TYR A 606 -2.06 -31.20 18.84
N GLY A 607 -2.24 -29.95 19.26
CA GLY A 607 -3.11 -28.97 18.59
C GLY A 607 -2.72 -28.70 17.14
N ASP A 608 -1.43 -28.49 16.87
CA ASP A 608 -0.93 -28.24 15.51
C ASP A 608 -1.17 -29.46 14.60
N ARG A 609 -0.90 -30.67 15.10
CA ARG A 609 -1.07 -31.91 14.33
C ARG A 609 -2.54 -32.24 14.07
N SER A 610 -3.41 -32.07 15.06
CA SER A 610 -4.85 -32.32 14.90
C SER A 610 -5.49 -31.31 13.96
N LEU A 611 -5.07 -30.03 14.03
CA LEU A 611 -5.51 -28.97 13.12
C LEU A 611 -5.09 -29.28 11.69
N LEU A 612 -3.79 -29.48 11.44
CA LEU A 612 -3.28 -29.77 10.10
C LEU A 612 -3.95 -30.98 9.48
N TRP A 613 -4.10 -32.08 10.24
CA TRP A 613 -4.80 -33.25 9.76
C TRP A 613 -6.25 -32.94 9.37
N MET A 614 -6.97 -32.17 10.19
CA MET A 614 -8.35 -31.78 9.90
C MET A 614 -8.43 -30.94 8.63
N MET A 615 -7.53 -29.96 8.46
CA MET A 615 -7.48 -29.11 7.27
C MET A 615 -7.15 -29.91 6.01
N ASP A 616 -6.18 -30.83 6.07
CA ASP A 616 -5.77 -31.68 4.95
C ASP A 616 -6.89 -32.64 4.48
N ASN A 617 -7.88 -32.92 5.33
CA ASN A 617 -8.99 -33.85 5.05
C ASN A 617 -10.34 -33.14 4.93
N LEU A 618 -10.37 -31.80 4.96
CA LEU A 618 -11.60 -31.03 4.91
C LEU A 618 -12.01 -30.73 3.47
N GLY A 619 -13.14 -31.30 3.05
CA GLY A 619 -13.85 -30.90 1.84
C GLY A 619 -15.11 -30.09 2.15
N PRO A 620 -15.77 -29.48 1.14
CA PRO A 620 -17.01 -28.73 1.32
C PRO A 620 -18.12 -29.50 2.06
N ASP A 621 -18.23 -30.82 1.82
CA ASP A 621 -19.20 -31.69 2.50
C ASP A 621 -18.95 -31.82 4.01
N GLY A 622 -17.72 -31.54 4.46
CA GLY A 622 -17.32 -31.50 5.86
C GLY A 622 -17.76 -30.24 6.60
N MET A 623 -18.38 -29.27 5.91
CA MET A 623 -18.90 -28.02 6.48
C MET A 623 -20.44 -28.04 6.58
N GLY A 624 -21.00 -27.33 7.56
CA GLY A 624 -22.45 -27.23 7.76
C GLY A 624 -22.85 -26.33 8.93
N GLU A 625 -24.15 -26.19 9.18
CA GLU A 625 -24.69 -25.43 10.31
C GLU A 625 -24.40 -26.14 11.64
N VAL A 626 -23.82 -25.42 12.59
CA VAL A 626 -23.41 -25.94 13.91
C VAL A 626 -23.76 -24.95 15.00
N GLU A 627 -24.01 -25.47 16.21
CA GLU A 627 -24.43 -24.64 17.32
C GLU A 627 -23.25 -23.97 18.04
N ILE A 628 -23.31 -22.66 18.29
CA ILE A 628 -22.40 -21.95 19.20
C ILE A 628 -22.84 -22.21 20.63
N LYS A 629 -21.92 -22.74 21.44
CA LYS A 629 -22.17 -22.95 22.88
C LYS A 629 -21.04 -22.38 23.75
N PRO A 630 -21.36 -21.86 24.93
CA PRO A 630 -20.35 -21.56 25.92
C PRO A 630 -19.81 -22.85 26.56
N ILE A 631 -18.53 -22.83 26.97
CA ILE A 631 -17.95 -23.82 27.87
C ILE A 631 -17.51 -23.09 29.13
N ILE A 632 -18.11 -23.44 30.27
CA ILE A 632 -17.79 -22.85 31.56
C ILE A 632 -16.70 -23.70 32.25
N LEU A 633 -15.52 -23.12 32.43
CA LEU A 633 -14.39 -23.74 33.11
C LEU A 633 -14.54 -23.62 34.63
N GLY A 634 -15.28 -24.54 35.23
CA GLY A 634 -15.44 -24.64 36.69
C GLY A 634 -14.28 -25.32 37.42
N ALA A 635 -14.26 -25.23 38.75
CA ALA A 635 -13.26 -25.91 39.61
C ALA A 635 -13.29 -27.45 39.47
N LYS A 636 -14.38 -28.00 38.93
CA LYS A 636 -14.58 -29.44 38.67
C LYS A 636 -14.14 -29.87 37.27
N VAL A 637 -13.88 -28.94 36.35
CA VAL A 637 -13.44 -29.30 34.99
C VAL A 637 -12.04 -29.92 35.08
N LEU A 638 -11.93 -31.18 34.64
CA LEU A 638 -10.72 -32.00 34.68
C LEU A 638 -10.13 -32.20 36.10
N ASN A 639 -10.96 -32.18 37.15
CA ASN A 639 -10.57 -32.41 38.55
C ASN A 639 -9.41 -31.53 39.06
N GLY A 640 -9.21 -30.33 38.47
CA GLY A 640 -8.13 -29.41 38.84
C GLY A 640 -6.71 -29.94 38.64
N THR A 641 -6.54 -31.04 37.90
CA THR A 641 -5.27 -31.77 37.79
C THR A 641 -4.36 -31.25 36.67
N VAL A 642 -4.88 -30.40 35.76
CA VAL A 642 -4.17 -29.95 34.56
C VAL A 642 -4.12 -28.41 34.48
N LYS A 643 -2.93 -27.88 34.18
CA LYS A 643 -2.72 -26.44 33.96
C LYS A 643 -3.36 -26.05 32.62
N LEU A 644 -4.33 -25.13 32.67
CA LEU A 644 -4.99 -24.58 31.48
C LEU A 644 -4.01 -23.68 30.70
N GLY A 645 -3.90 -23.93 29.40
CA GLY A 645 -3.25 -23.05 28.44
C GLY A 645 -4.13 -21.86 28.03
N ASN A 646 -3.59 -20.98 27.19
CA ASN A 646 -4.37 -19.90 26.59
C ASN A 646 -5.40 -20.45 25.59
N VAL A 647 -6.54 -19.76 25.47
CA VAL A 647 -7.56 -20.07 24.46
C VAL A 647 -6.92 -20.01 23.07
N SER A 648 -7.01 -21.11 22.32
CA SER A 648 -6.48 -21.25 20.96
C SER A 648 -7.49 -20.75 19.93
N ASP A 649 -7.00 -20.21 18.81
CA ASP A 649 -7.80 -19.89 17.62
C ASP A 649 -8.59 -21.10 17.09
N PHE A 650 -8.17 -22.33 17.42
CA PHE A 650 -8.90 -23.56 17.11
C PHE A 650 -10.34 -23.57 17.67
N ASN A 651 -10.61 -22.85 18.77
CA ASN A 651 -11.95 -22.76 19.35
C ASN A 651 -12.95 -22.02 18.44
N LYS A 652 -12.45 -21.24 17.46
CA LYS A 652 -13.27 -20.65 16.40
C LYS A 652 -13.94 -21.76 15.56
N ILE A 653 -13.19 -22.80 15.17
CA ILE A 653 -13.72 -23.96 14.40
C ILE A 653 -14.66 -24.80 15.26
N ALA A 654 -14.35 -24.98 16.53
CA ALA A 654 -15.20 -25.78 17.41
C ALA A 654 -16.54 -25.08 17.71
N SER A 655 -16.69 -23.79 17.37
CA SER A 655 -17.87 -22.98 17.69
C SER A 655 -18.16 -23.00 19.20
N ARG A 656 -17.11 -22.84 20.01
CA ARG A 656 -17.21 -22.83 21.48
C ARG A 656 -16.61 -21.58 22.08
N ILE A 657 -17.39 -20.91 22.93
CA ILE A 657 -16.95 -19.72 23.67
C ILE A 657 -16.52 -20.18 25.07
N VAL A 658 -15.22 -20.37 25.25
CA VAL A 658 -14.66 -20.81 26.52
C VAL A 658 -14.55 -19.63 27.49
N VAL A 659 -15.13 -19.77 28.67
CA VAL A 659 -15.17 -18.77 29.73
C VAL A 659 -15.02 -19.43 31.09
N GLY A 660 -14.53 -18.71 32.09
CA GLY A 660 -14.37 -19.25 33.45
C GLY A 660 -14.48 -18.16 34.52
N PRO A 661 -14.67 -18.54 35.79
CA PRO A 661 -14.75 -17.62 36.92
C PRO A 661 -13.54 -16.68 36.98
N LEU A 662 -13.81 -15.41 37.28
CA LEU A 662 -12.74 -14.47 37.60
C LEU A 662 -12.06 -14.91 38.91
N ASN A 663 -10.74 -14.72 38.98
CA ASN A 663 -10.01 -14.91 40.24
C ASN A 663 -10.32 -13.74 41.19
N LYS A 664 -10.32 -14.00 42.51
CA LYS A 664 -10.53 -12.93 43.50
C LYS A 664 -9.51 -11.80 43.30
N GLY A 665 -10.00 -10.56 43.16
CA GLY A 665 -9.19 -9.37 42.92
C GLY A 665 -8.78 -9.14 41.46
N VAL A 666 -9.29 -9.94 40.52
CA VAL A 666 -9.07 -9.80 39.08
C VAL A 666 -10.37 -9.35 38.41
N GLY A 667 -10.31 -8.33 37.55
CA GLY A 667 -11.50 -7.82 36.85
C GLY A 667 -11.44 -6.33 36.49
N GLY A 668 -10.60 -5.55 37.19
CA GLY A 668 -10.57 -4.09 37.05
C GLY A 668 -11.82 -3.43 37.64
N ASP A 669 -12.05 -2.20 37.23
CA ASP A 669 -13.18 -1.35 37.67
C ASP A 669 -14.49 -1.67 36.93
N TYR A 670 -14.40 -2.35 35.77
CA TYR A 670 -15.54 -2.62 34.87
C TYR A 670 -15.65 -4.11 34.46
N PRO A 671 -15.66 -5.06 35.42
CA PRO A 671 -15.63 -6.50 35.12
C PRO A 671 -16.86 -7.00 34.35
N ARG A 672 -18.07 -6.51 34.66
CA ARG A 672 -19.33 -6.89 34.01
C ARG A 672 -19.35 -6.45 32.55
N LEU A 673 -19.03 -5.19 32.29
CA LEU A 673 -18.93 -4.65 30.94
C LEU A 673 -17.91 -5.43 30.14
N ARG A 674 -16.72 -5.63 30.70
CA ARG A 674 -15.65 -6.35 30.01
C ARG A 674 -16.03 -7.79 29.68
N PHE A 675 -16.74 -8.47 30.59
CA PHE A 675 -17.20 -9.84 30.38
C PHE A 675 -18.30 -9.90 29.30
N CYS A 676 -19.31 -9.03 29.39
CA CYS A 676 -20.38 -8.98 28.41
C CYS A 676 -19.87 -8.67 27.00
N LEU A 677 -19.06 -7.61 26.87
CA LEU A 677 -18.50 -7.21 25.58
C LEU A 677 -17.62 -8.33 25.00
N PHE A 678 -16.86 -9.05 25.82
CA PHE A 678 -16.04 -10.18 25.36
C PHE A 678 -16.90 -11.28 24.75
N VAL A 679 -17.91 -11.78 25.47
CA VAL A 679 -18.77 -12.86 24.97
C VAL A 679 -19.53 -12.39 23.74
N ALA A 680 -20.14 -11.20 23.78
CA ALA A 680 -20.87 -10.64 22.65
C ALA A 680 -19.96 -10.48 21.42
N ARG A 681 -18.73 -9.97 21.57
CA ARG A 681 -17.77 -9.88 20.45
C ARG A 681 -17.42 -11.26 19.88
N HIS A 682 -17.33 -12.32 20.70
CA HIS A 682 -17.06 -13.67 20.19
C HIS A 682 -18.24 -14.24 19.41
N ILE A 683 -19.47 -13.89 19.76
CA ILE A 683 -20.66 -14.21 18.96
C ILE A 683 -20.56 -13.50 17.59
N MET A 684 -20.27 -12.20 17.58
CA MET A 684 -20.11 -11.42 16.32
C MET A 684 -18.93 -11.88 15.48
N MET A 685 -17.84 -12.32 16.13
CA MET A 685 -16.71 -12.93 15.44
C MET A 685 -17.16 -14.21 14.73
N ALA A 686 -17.91 -15.08 15.41
CA ALA A 686 -18.42 -16.30 14.82
C ALA A 686 -19.34 -16.03 13.62
N GLU A 687 -20.18 -14.98 13.67
CA GLU A 687 -21.01 -14.53 12.52
C GLU A 687 -20.17 -14.05 11.33
N ASN A 688 -19.09 -13.31 11.56
CA ASN A 688 -18.23 -12.87 10.45
C ASN A 688 -17.40 -14.03 9.88
N TYR A 689 -16.99 -15.00 10.70
CA TYR A 689 -16.33 -16.22 10.22
C TYR A 689 -17.30 -17.16 9.48
N ASP A 690 -18.60 -17.16 9.82
CA ASP A 690 -19.64 -17.84 9.06
C ASP A 690 -19.66 -17.36 7.60
N ILE A 691 -19.71 -16.05 7.37
CA ILE A 691 -19.67 -15.45 6.03
C ILE A 691 -18.40 -15.89 5.29
N LEU A 692 -17.25 -15.77 5.95
CA LEU A 692 -15.94 -16.09 5.40
C LEU A 692 -15.82 -17.59 5.02
N TRP A 693 -16.25 -18.51 5.87
CA TRP A 693 -16.18 -19.95 5.60
C TRP A 693 -17.24 -20.44 4.62
N ARG A 694 -18.43 -19.82 4.58
CA ARG A 694 -19.41 -20.09 3.50
C ARG A 694 -18.82 -19.75 2.14
N THR A 695 -18.12 -18.61 2.07
CA THR A 695 -17.45 -18.15 0.84
C THR A 695 -16.40 -19.18 0.41
N TYR A 696 -15.47 -19.57 1.28
CA TYR A 696 -14.46 -20.58 0.94
C TYR A 696 -15.04 -21.95 0.59
N ALA A 697 -16.11 -22.39 1.27
CA ALA A 697 -16.76 -23.65 0.95
C ALA A 697 -17.43 -23.62 -0.43
N LYS A 698 -17.94 -22.46 -0.84
CA LYS A 698 -18.53 -22.25 -2.16
C LYS A 698 -17.48 -22.29 -3.28
N GLU A 699 -16.29 -21.77 -3.02
CA GLU A 699 -15.12 -21.78 -3.93
C GLU A 699 -14.48 -23.17 -4.11
N ARG A 700 -14.64 -24.07 -3.12
CA ARG A 700 -14.21 -25.49 -3.11
C ARG A 700 -12.70 -25.75 -3.14
N LYS A 701 -11.90 -24.93 -3.84
CA LYS A 701 -10.45 -25.10 -3.98
C LYS A 701 -9.73 -24.79 -2.68
N ASN A 702 -8.84 -25.69 -2.24
CA ASN A 702 -7.97 -25.51 -1.08
C ASN A 702 -8.70 -25.04 0.21
N LEU A 703 -9.94 -25.52 0.42
CA LEU A 703 -10.79 -25.12 1.56
C LEU A 703 -10.06 -25.21 2.91
N GLY A 704 -9.40 -26.33 3.17
CA GLY A 704 -8.62 -26.53 4.39
C GLY A 704 -7.51 -25.50 4.56
N GLY A 705 -6.78 -25.16 3.50
CA GLY A 705 -5.76 -24.12 3.52
C GLY A 705 -6.34 -22.73 3.79
N LYS A 706 -7.46 -22.36 3.17
CA LYS A 706 -8.13 -21.07 3.38
C LYS A 706 -8.66 -20.93 4.82
N ILE A 707 -9.28 -21.98 5.36
CA ILE A 707 -9.70 -22.00 6.77
C ILE A 707 -8.49 -21.91 7.69
N LEU A 708 -7.42 -22.65 7.44
CA LEU A 708 -6.19 -22.57 8.22
C LEU A 708 -5.62 -21.14 8.23
N ASN A 709 -5.57 -20.50 7.06
CA ASN A 709 -5.07 -19.13 6.91
C ASN A 709 -5.93 -18.12 7.70
N SER A 710 -7.25 -18.31 7.73
CA SER A 710 -8.17 -17.50 8.56
C SER A 710 -7.95 -17.64 10.07
N LEU A 711 -7.22 -18.66 10.52
CA LEU A 711 -6.99 -18.96 11.94
C LEU A 711 -5.58 -18.63 12.41
N VAL A 712 -4.57 -18.90 11.58
CA VAL A 712 -3.14 -18.95 11.98
C VAL A 712 -2.33 -17.75 11.49
N GLY A 713 -2.96 -16.78 10.79
CA GLY A 713 -2.28 -15.62 10.19
C GLY A 713 -1.31 -14.91 11.15
N ARG A 714 -0.08 -14.63 10.68
CA ARG A 714 0.86 -13.76 11.42
C ARG A 714 0.38 -12.32 11.28
N TYR A 715 -0.14 -11.77 12.39
CA TYR A 715 -0.75 -10.45 12.41
C TYR A 715 0.33 -9.36 12.51
N GLU A 716 0.77 -8.83 11.37
CA GLU A 716 1.54 -7.58 11.36
C GLU A 716 0.63 -6.39 11.73
N THR A 717 1.18 -5.44 12.48
CA THR A 717 0.47 -4.35 13.17
C THR A 717 0.28 -3.09 12.31
N ILE A 718 0.29 -3.20 10.98
CA ILE A 718 0.15 -2.03 10.10
C ILE A 718 -1.31 -1.56 10.15
N ALA A 719 -1.53 -0.24 10.26
CA ALA A 719 -2.83 0.41 10.40
C ALA A 719 -3.92 -0.13 9.43
N PHE A 720 -3.59 -0.26 8.14
CA PHE A 720 -4.50 -0.75 7.09
C PHE A 720 -4.30 -2.23 6.75
N SER A 721 -3.78 -3.04 7.67
CA SER A 721 -3.69 -4.47 7.40
C SER A 721 -5.08 -5.09 7.22
N VAL A 722 -5.17 -6.07 6.33
CA VAL A 722 -6.40 -6.85 6.09
C VAL A 722 -6.98 -7.37 7.42
N HIS A 723 -6.13 -7.87 8.30
CA HIS A 723 -6.53 -8.33 9.62
C HIS A 723 -7.14 -7.23 10.48
N ASN A 724 -6.54 -6.04 10.53
CA ASN A 724 -7.06 -4.93 11.32
C ASN A 724 -8.45 -4.49 10.86
N LEU A 725 -8.69 -4.54 9.55
CA LEU A 725 -10.01 -4.25 8.99
C LEU A 725 -11.03 -5.34 9.34
N PHE A 726 -10.66 -6.62 9.20
CA PHE A 726 -11.51 -7.75 9.60
C PHE A 726 -11.88 -7.71 11.09
N GLU A 727 -10.92 -7.37 11.94
CA GLU A 727 -11.14 -7.12 13.35
C GLU A 727 -12.14 -5.98 13.60
N ASN A 728 -12.06 -4.90 12.82
CA ASN A 728 -13.01 -3.81 12.93
C ASN A 728 -14.44 -4.23 12.54
N PHE A 729 -14.62 -5.12 11.55
CA PHE A 729 -15.95 -5.66 11.21
C PHE A 729 -16.61 -6.36 12.41
N HIS A 730 -15.84 -7.07 13.27
CA HIS A 730 -16.39 -7.68 14.49
C HIS A 730 -16.91 -6.62 15.48
N HIS A 731 -16.19 -5.51 15.60
CA HIS A 731 -16.59 -4.38 16.45
C HIS A 731 -17.80 -3.63 15.88
N ARG A 732 -17.91 -3.46 14.56
CA ARG A 732 -19.09 -2.86 13.92
C ARG A 732 -20.34 -3.73 14.10
N ALA A 733 -20.23 -5.03 13.90
CA ALA A 733 -21.31 -5.98 14.16
C ALA A 733 -21.78 -5.92 15.62
N LEU A 734 -20.83 -5.88 16.57
CA LEU A 734 -21.12 -5.72 18.00
C LEU A 734 -21.96 -4.48 18.29
N ILE A 735 -21.57 -3.32 17.75
CA ILE A 735 -22.30 -2.07 17.99
C ILE A 735 -23.65 -2.05 17.29
N SER A 736 -23.78 -2.66 16.12
CA SER A 736 -25.08 -2.85 15.47
C SER A 736 -26.06 -3.61 16.39
N GLN A 737 -25.58 -4.69 17.03
CA GLN A 737 -26.39 -5.47 17.97
C GLN A 737 -26.75 -4.69 19.24
N PHE A 738 -25.82 -3.91 19.80
CA PHE A 738 -26.12 -3.07 20.97
C PHE A 738 -27.07 -1.91 20.65
N ARG A 739 -27.01 -1.33 19.44
CA ARG A 739 -28.02 -0.36 18.97
C ARG A 739 -29.41 -1.00 18.90
N ALA A 740 -29.49 -2.22 18.35
CA ALA A 740 -30.74 -2.98 18.31
C ALA A 740 -31.26 -3.31 19.73
N LEU A 741 -30.35 -3.66 20.67
CA LEU A 741 -30.71 -3.88 22.07
C LEU A 741 -31.24 -2.60 22.73
N SER A 742 -30.58 -1.46 22.51
CA SER A 742 -31.03 -0.15 22.99
C SER A 742 -32.45 0.15 22.54
N GLN A 743 -32.76 -0.07 21.26
CA GLN A 743 -34.11 0.13 20.72
C GLN A 743 -35.13 -0.78 21.42
N ARG A 744 -34.82 -2.09 21.55
CA ARG A 744 -35.70 -3.04 22.25
C ARG A 744 -35.97 -2.62 23.70
N LEU A 745 -34.96 -2.10 24.41
CA LEU A 745 -35.11 -1.62 25.79
C LEU A 745 -36.00 -0.38 25.88
N ALA A 746 -35.88 0.55 24.92
CA ALA A 746 -36.76 1.71 24.83
C ALA A 746 -38.22 1.29 24.56
N ASP A 747 -38.43 0.32 23.67
CA ASP A 747 -39.76 -0.18 23.31
C ASP A 747 -40.50 -0.81 24.51
N VAL A 748 -39.76 -1.41 25.47
CA VAL A 748 -40.31 -1.97 26.71
C VAL A 748 -40.28 -0.99 27.90
N GLY A 749 -40.03 0.30 27.64
CA GLY A 749 -40.10 1.38 28.64
C GLY A 749 -38.87 1.53 29.53
N GLN A 750 -37.76 0.81 29.27
CA GLN A 750 -36.50 0.92 30.00
C GLN A 750 -35.62 2.05 29.44
N ASN A 751 -36.18 3.27 29.39
CA ASN A 751 -35.60 4.41 28.68
C ASN A 751 -34.19 4.80 29.17
N GLU A 752 -33.92 4.72 30.46
CA GLU A 752 -32.60 5.10 30.99
C GLU A 752 -31.50 4.10 30.61
N LYS A 753 -31.82 2.80 30.63
CA LYS A 753 -30.88 1.75 30.18
C LYS A 753 -30.63 1.84 28.68
N ALA A 754 -31.68 2.11 27.91
CA ALA A 754 -31.57 2.39 26.48
C ALA A 754 -30.68 3.62 26.24
N ARG A 755 -30.89 4.73 26.98
CA ARG A 755 -30.07 5.94 26.89
C ARG A 755 -28.58 5.63 27.11
N LEU A 756 -28.22 4.93 28.19
CA LEU A 756 -26.83 4.60 28.50
C LEU A 756 -26.18 3.68 27.45
N ILE A 757 -26.89 2.68 26.94
CA ILE A 757 -26.39 1.81 25.85
C ILE A 757 -26.25 2.61 24.54
N ASN A 758 -27.16 3.53 24.26
CA ASN A 758 -27.06 4.41 23.09
C ASN A 758 -25.84 5.35 23.19
N ILE A 759 -25.57 5.92 24.37
CA ILE A 759 -24.36 6.72 24.62
C ILE A 759 -23.10 5.87 24.39
N MET A 760 -23.08 4.62 24.90
CA MET A 760 -21.98 3.68 24.62
C MET A 760 -21.77 3.47 23.12
N CYS A 761 -22.85 3.29 22.36
CA CYS A 761 -22.77 3.07 20.90
C CYS A 761 -22.30 4.31 20.13
N ASN A 762 -22.61 5.51 20.62
CA ASN A 762 -22.22 6.78 20.00
C ASN A 762 -20.76 7.15 20.31
N GLY A 763 -20.25 6.75 21.47
CA GLY A 763 -18.83 6.93 21.83
C GLY A 763 -17.89 5.85 21.25
N TYR A 764 -18.41 4.80 20.61
CA TYR A 764 -17.60 3.68 20.15
C TYR A 764 -16.85 4.03 18.85
N GLY A 765 -15.54 3.75 18.82
CA GLY A 765 -14.64 4.16 17.73
C GLY A 765 -14.17 5.61 17.82
N LEU A 766 -14.73 6.40 18.73
CA LEU A 766 -14.46 7.83 18.87
C LEU A 766 -13.29 8.10 19.83
N SER A 767 -12.45 9.07 19.49
CA SER A 767 -11.43 9.60 20.40
C SER A 767 -11.15 11.06 20.09
N GLN A 768 -10.54 11.75 21.05
CA GLN A 768 -10.10 13.13 20.89
C GLN A 768 -8.82 13.38 21.69
N VAL A 769 -7.87 14.11 21.10
CA VAL A 769 -6.77 14.74 21.86
C VAL A 769 -7.24 16.11 22.32
N LEU A 770 -7.21 16.32 23.63
CA LEU A 770 -7.61 17.54 24.30
C LEU A 770 -6.48 18.60 24.22
N ALA A 771 -6.80 19.84 24.57
CA ALA A 771 -5.89 20.97 24.39
C ALA A 771 -4.58 20.89 25.20
N ASP A 772 -4.56 20.07 26.27
CA ASP A 772 -3.38 19.82 27.11
C ASP A 772 -2.51 18.66 26.60
N GLY A 773 -2.93 17.95 25.55
CA GLY A 773 -2.28 16.75 25.03
C GLY A 773 -2.87 15.44 25.55
N THR A 774 -3.84 15.48 26.46
CA THR A 774 -4.48 14.26 26.95
C THR A 774 -5.26 13.58 25.83
N PHE A 775 -4.92 12.33 25.54
CA PHE A 775 -5.67 11.47 24.62
C PHE A 775 -6.84 10.81 25.35
N LEU A 776 -8.07 11.05 24.88
CA LEU A 776 -9.29 10.49 25.45
C LEU A 776 -10.00 9.58 24.44
N PRO A 777 -9.90 8.25 24.58
CA PRO A 777 -10.78 7.34 23.86
C PRO A 777 -12.16 7.27 24.51
N CYS A 778 -13.20 7.20 23.70
CA CYS A 778 -14.59 7.15 24.15
C CYS A 778 -15.19 5.74 24.11
N SER A 779 -14.50 4.75 23.51
CA SER A 779 -15.04 3.38 23.44
C SER A 779 -14.99 2.72 24.82
N VAL A 780 -16.14 2.24 25.27
CA VAL A 780 -16.28 1.47 26.52
C VAL A 780 -15.40 0.21 26.50
N TRP A 781 -15.18 -0.40 25.33
CA TRP A 781 -14.25 -1.53 25.17
C TRP A 781 -12.82 -1.19 25.59
N SER A 782 -12.32 0.00 25.20
CA SER A 782 -10.96 0.47 25.47
C SER A 782 -10.77 0.68 26.98
N TRP A 783 -11.74 1.31 27.65
CA TRP A 783 -11.74 1.51 29.11
C TRP A 783 -11.82 0.19 29.88
N ALA A 784 -12.80 -0.66 29.56
CA ALA A 784 -13.02 -1.92 30.25
C ALA A 784 -11.83 -2.88 30.05
N SER A 785 -11.24 -2.91 28.86
CA SER A 785 -10.06 -3.75 28.57
C SER A 785 -8.78 -3.22 29.22
N TYR A 786 -8.57 -1.90 29.24
CA TYR A 786 -7.43 -1.29 29.90
C TYR A 786 -7.44 -1.56 31.41
N SER A 787 -8.59 -1.32 32.06
CA SER A 787 -8.77 -1.59 33.49
C SER A 787 -8.63 -3.08 33.83
N TYR A 788 -9.19 -3.98 33.02
CA TYR A 788 -9.03 -5.43 33.20
C TYR A 788 -7.57 -5.91 33.13
N LYS A 789 -6.74 -5.27 32.30
CA LYS A 789 -5.29 -5.55 32.20
C LYS A 789 -4.46 -4.91 33.33
N GLY A 790 -5.10 -4.27 34.31
CA GLY A 790 -4.45 -3.60 35.43
C GLY A 790 -4.07 -2.15 35.18
N GLY A 791 -4.47 -1.58 34.03
CA GLY A 791 -4.31 -0.16 33.74
C GLY A 791 -5.12 0.70 34.71
N LYS A 792 -4.59 1.88 35.07
CA LYS A 792 -5.24 2.83 35.97
C LYS A 792 -5.42 4.17 35.27
N GLY A 793 -6.59 4.79 35.44
CA GLY A 793 -6.87 6.09 34.83
C GLY A 793 -7.40 5.96 33.41
N ILE A 794 -6.88 6.78 32.50
CA ILE A 794 -7.36 6.88 31.11
C ILE A 794 -6.61 5.86 30.24
N PRO A 795 -7.27 5.16 29.31
CA PRO A 795 -6.56 4.30 28.37
C PRO A 795 -5.55 5.08 27.52
N THR A 796 -4.37 4.50 27.34
CA THR A 796 -3.28 5.07 26.53
C THR A 796 -3.54 4.91 25.03
N SER A 797 -2.87 5.71 24.17
CA SER A 797 -2.98 5.57 22.71
C SER A 797 -2.60 4.17 22.21
N LEU A 798 -1.58 3.55 22.82
CA LEU A 798 -1.15 2.17 22.53
C LEU A 798 -2.22 1.11 22.84
N SER A 799 -3.22 1.42 23.67
CA SER A 799 -4.34 0.52 23.98
C SER A 799 -5.59 0.78 23.14
N SER A 800 -5.57 1.79 22.27
CA SER A 800 -6.74 2.29 21.51
C SER A 800 -6.89 1.71 20.11
N HIS A 801 -6.77 0.38 20.03
CA HIS A 801 -6.94 -0.33 18.76
C HIS A 801 -8.35 -0.22 18.17
N VAL A 802 -9.38 0.01 19.01
CA VAL A 802 -10.75 0.17 18.49
C VAL A 802 -10.86 1.47 17.72
N GLU A 803 -10.42 2.57 18.30
CA GLU A 803 -10.50 3.90 17.69
C GLU A 803 -9.62 4.00 16.45
N GLU A 804 -8.40 3.48 16.52
CA GLU A 804 -7.48 3.40 15.38
C GLU A 804 -8.11 2.66 14.19
N LYS A 805 -8.55 1.41 14.41
CA LYS A 805 -9.09 0.57 13.34
C LYS A 805 -10.40 1.13 12.79
N TRP A 806 -11.22 1.77 13.62
CA TRP A 806 -12.49 2.35 13.20
C TRP A 806 -12.29 3.54 12.28
N PHE A 807 -11.45 4.49 12.71
CA PHE A 807 -11.13 5.67 11.91
C PHE A 807 -10.46 5.30 10.59
N ASN A 808 -9.47 4.40 10.63
CA ASN A 808 -8.77 3.96 9.41
C ASN A 808 -9.71 3.24 8.44
N HIS A 809 -10.68 2.47 8.93
CA HIS A 809 -11.70 1.86 8.08
C HIS A 809 -12.58 2.92 7.42
N ASP A 810 -13.15 3.87 8.19
CA ASP A 810 -13.95 4.96 7.60
C ASP A 810 -13.14 5.80 6.61
N PHE A 811 -11.84 6.00 6.88
CA PHE A 811 -10.96 6.74 5.99
C PHE A 811 -10.72 6.01 4.67
N LEU A 812 -10.55 4.70 4.72
CA LEU A 812 -10.44 3.88 3.50
C LEU A 812 -11.75 3.88 2.71
N GLU A 813 -12.90 3.71 3.36
CA GLU A 813 -14.22 3.78 2.71
C GLU A 813 -14.42 5.14 2.02
N GLU A 814 -14.08 6.23 2.70
CA GLU A 814 -14.23 7.59 2.17
C GLU A 814 -13.32 7.84 0.96
N ILE A 815 -12.07 7.37 0.98
CA ILE A 815 -11.19 7.43 -0.20
C ILE A 815 -11.77 6.58 -1.34
N TYR A 816 -12.23 5.36 -1.04
CA TYR A 816 -12.72 4.42 -2.05
C TYR A 816 -14.00 4.95 -2.75
N GLU A 817 -14.96 5.45 -1.96
CA GLU A 817 -16.18 6.08 -2.44
C GLU A 817 -15.90 7.35 -3.24
N GLU A 818 -14.97 8.20 -2.77
CA GLU A 818 -14.57 9.40 -3.49
C GLU A 818 -13.82 9.09 -4.78
N LEU A 819 -13.21 7.93 -4.93
CA LEU A 819 -12.66 7.52 -6.23
C LEU A 819 -13.73 6.93 -7.17
N GLY A 820 -14.98 6.82 -6.69
CA GLY A 820 -16.12 6.30 -7.45
C GLY A 820 -16.22 4.77 -7.42
N TYR A 821 -15.58 4.12 -6.46
CA TYR A 821 -15.67 2.67 -6.24
C TYR A 821 -16.75 2.33 -5.20
N ASP A 822 -17.16 1.06 -5.15
CA ASP A 822 -18.12 0.55 -4.16
C ASP A 822 -17.41 0.07 -2.88
N PRO A 823 -17.61 0.71 -1.71
CA PRO A 823 -17.03 0.27 -0.44
C PRO A 823 -17.38 -1.18 -0.08
N GLY A 824 -18.49 -1.73 -0.60
CA GLY A 824 -18.86 -3.13 -0.41
C GLY A 824 -17.84 -4.15 -0.94
N GLU A 825 -16.96 -3.74 -1.86
CA GLU A 825 -15.86 -4.58 -2.37
C GLU A 825 -14.75 -4.81 -1.34
N ILE A 826 -14.57 -3.88 -0.39
CA ILE A 826 -13.49 -3.93 0.60
C ILE A 826 -13.54 -5.24 1.38
N MET A 827 -14.73 -5.63 1.87
CA MET A 827 -14.90 -6.86 2.64
C MET A 827 -14.66 -8.12 1.79
N LYS A 828 -15.00 -8.09 0.50
CA LYS A 828 -14.73 -9.21 -0.42
C LYS A 828 -13.23 -9.42 -0.57
N THR A 829 -12.49 -8.34 -0.84
CA THR A 829 -11.02 -8.38 -0.91
C THR A 829 -10.40 -8.82 0.42
N VAL A 830 -10.96 -8.41 1.57
CA VAL A 830 -10.50 -8.87 2.89
C VAL A 830 -10.68 -10.38 3.04
N ILE A 831 -11.85 -10.93 2.71
CA ILE A 831 -12.13 -12.38 2.76
C ILE A 831 -11.16 -13.15 1.86
N GLN A 832 -10.97 -12.68 0.63
CA GLN A 832 -10.06 -13.28 -0.35
C GLN A 832 -8.62 -13.32 0.19
N LEU A 833 -8.05 -12.17 0.59
CA LEU A 833 -6.68 -12.07 1.06
C LEU A 833 -6.42 -12.87 2.34
N ILE A 834 -7.40 -12.98 3.24
CA ILE A 834 -7.31 -13.88 4.39
C ILE A 834 -7.16 -15.33 3.91
N GLY A 835 -7.97 -15.76 2.93
CA GLY A 835 -7.94 -17.12 2.38
C GLY A 835 -6.60 -17.45 1.73
N GLU A 836 -5.95 -16.48 1.10
CA GLU A 836 -4.62 -16.61 0.50
C GLU A 836 -3.46 -16.60 1.52
N GLY A 837 -3.74 -16.37 2.81
CA GLY A 837 -2.69 -16.23 3.83
C GLY A 837 -1.99 -14.86 3.81
N ARG A 838 -2.64 -13.86 3.22
CA ARG A 838 -2.14 -12.49 3.00
C ARG A 838 -2.79 -11.47 3.94
N ALA A 839 -3.20 -11.91 5.13
CA ALA A 839 -3.87 -11.07 6.13
C ALA A 839 -3.01 -9.90 6.68
N SER A 840 -1.69 -9.92 6.44
CA SER A 840 -0.77 -8.85 6.80
C SER A 840 -0.62 -7.76 5.72
N GLU A 841 -1.12 -7.98 4.51
CA GLU A 841 -1.02 -7.00 3.42
C GLU A 841 -1.69 -5.69 3.77
N ASN A 842 -1.13 -4.59 3.27
CA ASN A 842 -1.72 -3.27 3.42
C ASN A 842 -2.84 -3.11 2.38
N LEU A 843 -4.08 -2.99 2.85
CA LEU A 843 -5.24 -2.96 1.97
C LEU A 843 -5.30 -1.69 1.09
N ILE A 844 -4.69 -0.59 1.51
CA ILE A 844 -4.54 0.60 0.66
C ILE A 844 -3.69 0.27 -0.58
N ASP A 845 -2.61 -0.51 -0.42
CA ASP A 845 -1.77 -0.91 -1.54
C ASP A 845 -2.53 -1.85 -2.48
N VAL A 846 -3.24 -2.84 -1.93
CA VAL A 846 -4.00 -3.80 -2.73
C VAL A 846 -5.18 -3.15 -3.46
N LEU A 847 -5.92 -2.27 -2.78
CA LEU A 847 -7.13 -1.66 -3.35
C LEU A 847 -6.82 -0.46 -4.26
N LEU A 848 -5.77 0.31 -3.97
CA LEU A 848 -5.53 1.59 -4.64
C LEU A 848 -4.16 1.66 -5.35
N GLY A 849 -3.24 0.72 -5.11
CA GLY A 849 -1.90 0.74 -5.70
C GLY A 849 -1.03 1.90 -5.21
N ILE A 850 -1.41 2.54 -4.10
CA ILE A 850 -0.76 3.74 -3.58
C ILE A 850 0.14 3.39 -2.40
N ARG A 851 1.44 3.32 -2.65
CA ARG A 851 2.42 3.39 -1.57
C ARG A 851 3.39 4.52 -1.90
N PRO A 852 3.59 5.51 -1.01
CA PRO A 852 4.73 6.40 -1.12
C PRO A 852 5.97 5.58 -0.76
N LYS A 853 6.48 4.81 -1.73
CA LYS A 853 7.52 3.78 -1.53
C LYS A 853 8.85 4.37 -1.03
N ASP A 854 9.06 5.68 -1.14
CA ASP A 854 10.30 6.38 -0.75
C ASP A 854 10.19 7.22 0.53
N VAL A 855 9.06 7.19 1.25
CA VAL A 855 8.88 8.01 2.47
C VAL A 855 9.06 7.14 3.71
N THR A 856 10.18 7.35 4.40
CA THR A 856 10.43 6.71 5.71
C THR A 856 9.82 7.59 6.80
N VAL A 857 9.06 7.00 7.71
CA VAL A 857 8.53 7.71 8.88
C VAL A 857 9.10 7.10 10.14
N VAL A 858 9.74 7.95 10.93
CA VAL A 858 10.31 7.58 12.22
C VAL A 858 9.21 7.72 13.25
N VAL A 859 8.64 6.59 13.67
CA VAL A 859 7.60 6.57 14.71
C VAL A 859 8.22 6.99 16.04
N GLN A 860 7.71 8.07 16.61
CA GLN A 860 8.15 8.57 17.91
C GLN A 860 7.32 7.92 19.02
N GLU A 861 7.95 7.63 20.16
CA GLU A 861 7.21 7.15 21.33
C GLU A 861 6.33 8.27 21.89
N SER A 862 5.03 7.99 22.03
CA SER A 862 4.09 8.90 22.69
C SER A 862 4.28 8.80 24.21
N GLN A 863 4.71 9.91 24.82
CA GLN A 863 4.91 10.02 26.27
C GLN A 863 4.10 11.20 26.82
N ASP A 864 3.66 11.08 28.07
CA ASP A 864 3.02 12.17 28.81
C ASP A 864 4.10 13.16 29.28
N TYR A 865 4.46 14.09 28.39
CA TYR A 865 5.51 15.05 28.64
C TYR A 865 5.05 16.14 29.61
N PRO A 866 5.83 16.47 30.65
CA PRO A 866 5.52 17.61 31.50
C PRO A 866 5.57 18.93 30.71
N PRO A 867 4.76 19.94 31.07
CA PRO A 867 4.76 21.23 30.41
C PRO A 867 6.09 21.98 30.60
N ALA A 868 6.54 22.65 29.55
CA ALA A 868 7.65 23.61 29.60
C ALA A 868 7.16 24.95 30.16
N LYS A 869 8.01 25.69 30.85
CA LYS A 869 7.68 27.05 31.27
C LYS A 869 7.71 28.02 30.08
N PRO A 870 6.88 29.07 30.09
CA PRO A 870 6.86 30.05 29.00
C PRO A 870 8.14 30.87 28.96
N LEU A 871 8.50 31.32 27.75
CA LEU A 871 9.53 32.32 27.53
C LEU A 871 9.08 33.68 28.07
N VAL A 872 10.03 34.45 28.59
CA VAL A 872 9.80 35.78 29.16
C VAL A 872 10.10 36.83 28.08
N ARG A 873 9.07 37.58 27.67
CA ARG A 873 9.20 38.68 26.69
C ARG A 873 10.13 39.77 27.22
N TYR A 874 11.00 40.28 26.35
CA TYR A 874 11.87 41.42 26.68
C TYR A 874 11.04 42.70 26.78
N ALA A 875 11.23 43.46 27.86
CA ALA A 875 10.49 44.70 28.10
C ALA A 875 10.72 45.78 27.03
N GLY A 876 11.82 45.72 26.28
CA GLY A 876 12.13 46.63 25.20
C GLY A 876 11.57 46.24 23.83
N ASN A 877 10.64 45.27 23.76
CA ASN A 877 9.98 44.90 22.51
C ASN A 877 9.00 46.00 22.02
N PRO A 878 8.82 46.18 20.70
CA PRO A 878 9.57 45.53 19.63
C PRO A 878 11.01 46.04 19.51
N MET A 879 11.96 45.14 19.23
CA MET A 879 13.38 45.48 19.06
C MET A 879 13.66 46.17 17.73
N LEU A 880 13.06 45.67 16.64
CA LEU A 880 13.15 46.29 15.32
C LEU A 880 11.74 46.53 14.78
N SER A 881 11.55 47.74 14.27
CA SER A 881 10.40 48.15 13.47
C SER A 881 10.86 48.57 12.07
N PRO A 882 9.95 48.54 11.08
CA PRO A 882 10.21 49.04 9.73
C PRO A 882 10.67 50.50 9.75
N ILE A 883 11.62 50.85 8.89
CA ILE A 883 12.09 52.24 8.71
C ILE A 883 11.53 52.74 7.39
N LYS A 884 10.61 53.71 7.43
CA LYS A 884 9.87 54.17 6.25
C LYS A 884 10.78 54.82 5.20
N GLU A 885 11.90 55.38 5.64
CA GLU A 885 12.89 56.04 4.81
C GLU A 885 13.79 55.06 4.04
N HIS A 886 13.81 53.78 4.42
CA HIS A 886 14.58 52.74 3.76
C HIS A 886 13.66 51.91 2.84
N PRO A 887 13.64 52.14 1.51
CA PRO A 887 12.62 51.57 0.62
C PRO A 887 12.56 50.02 0.61
N TRP A 888 13.67 49.37 0.96
CA TRP A 888 13.80 47.91 0.96
C TRP A 888 13.29 47.24 2.24
N GLU A 889 13.04 48.01 3.31
CA GLU A 889 12.54 47.53 4.61
C GLU A 889 11.38 48.37 5.16
N SER A 890 10.79 49.21 4.30
CA SER A 890 9.79 50.21 4.67
C SER A 890 8.45 49.61 5.10
N LYS A 891 8.10 48.40 4.62
CA LYS A 891 6.84 47.73 4.97
C LYS A 891 6.98 46.92 6.24
N TYR A 892 7.88 45.93 6.25
CA TYR A 892 7.98 44.93 7.32
C TYR A 892 9.41 44.54 7.64
N VAL A 893 9.71 44.25 8.91
CA VAL A 893 10.93 43.57 9.34
C VAL A 893 10.57 42.41 10.25
N LEU A 894 10.95 41.20 9.85
CA LEU A 894 10.48 39.97 10.47
C LEU A 894 11.55 38.87 10.41
N ASN A 895 11.25 37.74 11.06
CA ASN A 895 11.93 36.45 10.90
C ASN A 895 13.46 36.54 10.75
N THR A 896 14.18 36.58 11.87
CA THR A 896 15.63 36.79 11.88
C THR A 896 16.41 35.54 12.28
N ALA A 897 17.45 35.23 11.52
CA ALA A 897 18.53 34.37 12.00
C ALA A 897 19.30 35.10 13.10
N ALA A 898 19.90 34.35 14.03
CA ALA A 898 20.74 34.92 15.08
C ALA A 898 21.95 34.01 15.31
N PHE A 899 23.14 34.60 15.43
CA PHE A 899 24.35 33.90 15.85
C PHE A 899 25.22 34.79 16.74
N ARG A 900 25.91 34.18 17.70
CA ARG A 900 26.80 34.87 18.64
C ARG A 900 28.24 34.71 18.21
N VAL A 901 29.01 35.80 18.30
CA VAL A 901 30.47 35.79 18.21
C VAL A 901 30.98 36.61 19.38
N LYS A 902 31.56 35.95 20.38
CA LYS A 902 32.00 36.59 21.62
C LYS A 902 30.84 37.32 22.32
N ASP A 903 31.01 38.61 22.60
CA ASP A 903 30.07 39.46 23.31
C ASP A 903 28.89 39.95 22.44
N ARG A 904 28.95 39.77 21.12
CA ARG A 904 27.94 40.31 20.19
C ARG A 904 27.04 39.24 19.59
N VAL A 905 25.79 39.62 19.33
CA VAL A 905 24.83 38.82 18.56
C VAL A 905 24.54 39.51 17.24
N TYR A 906 24.61 38.76 16.15
CA TYR A 906 24.35 39.24 14.80
C TYR A 906 22.99 38.71 14.35
N LEU A 907 22.13 39.62 13.89
CA LEU A 907 20.78 39.36 13.43
C LEU A 907 20.72 39.54 11.92
N LEU A 908 20.55 38.44 11.19
CA LEU A 908 20.26 38.45 9.76
C LEU A 908 18.76 38.41 9.59
N TYR A 909 18.14 39.57 9.42
CA TYR A 909 16.69 39.70 9.45
C TYR A 909 16.07 39.81 8.07
N ARG A 910 14.89 39.20 7.87
CA ARG A 910 14.09 39.43 6.67
C ARG A 910 13.47 40.81 6.73
N ALA A 911 13.58 41.53 5.63
CA ALA A 911 12.91 42.81 5.43
C ALA A 911 12.12 42.79 4.12
N HIS A 912 11.02 43.51 4.10
CA HIS A 912 10.13 43.60 2.96
C HIS A 912 9.86 45.07 2.63
N GLY A 913 10.12 45.44 1.37
CA GLY A 913 10.06 46.81 0.89
C GLY A 913 8.78 47.13 0.12
N ASP A 914 8.68 48.39 -0.33
CA ASP A 914 7.53 48.84 -1.12
C ASP A 914 7.42 48.18 -2.49
N ASP A 915 8.51 47.57 -2.97
CA ASP A 915 8.60 46.82 -4.22
C ASP A 915 8.13 45.36 -4.12
N ASP A 916 7.59 44.96 -2.96
CA ASP A 916 7.11 43.61 -2.67
C ASP A 916 8.19 42.52 -2.79
N VAL A 917 9.45 42.87 -2.50
CA VAL A 917 10.60 41.95 -2.54
C VAL A 917 11.23 41.79 -1.16
N SER A 918 11.36 40.54 -0.71
CA SER A 918 12.06 40.21 0.54
C SER A 918 13.59 40.20 0.38
N ARG A 919 14.30 40.81 1.32
CA ARG A 919 15.78 40.89 1.39
C ARG A 919 16.28 40.61 2.80
N ILE A 920 17.58 40.35 2.96
CA ILE A 920 18.19 40.16 4.29
C ILE A 920 18.99 41.40 4.70
N GLY A 921 18.64 41.97 5.85
CA GLY A 921 19.38 43.03 6.53
C GLY A 921 20.29 42.49 7.63
N LEU A 922 21.17 43.35 8.17
CA LEU A 922 22.04 43.02 9.31
C LEU A 922 21.88 44.03 10.45
N ALA A 923 21.59 43.53 11.63
CA ALA A 923 21.69 44.27 12.89
C ALA A 923 22.64 43.55 13.86
N VAL A 924 23.33 44.32 14.70
CA VAL A 924 24.27 43.81 15.72
C VAL A 924 23.77 44.27 17.09
N THR A 925 23.72 43.36 18.05
CA THR A 925 23.23 43.61 19.40
C THR A 925 24.24 43.11 20.45
N ASP A 926 24.11 43.58 21.69
CA ASP A 926 24.76 42.98 22.87
C ASP A 926 23.98 41.75 23.43
N GLY A 927 22.92 41.34 22.74
CA GLY A 927 21.91 40.39 23.22
C GLY A 927 20.55 41.05 23.49
N TYR A 928 20.51 42.35 23.77
CA TYR A 928 19.27 43.06 24.16
C TYR A 928 19.10 44.41 23.43
N LYS A 929 20.15 45.22 23.38
CA LYS A 929 20.14 46.54 22.71
C LYS A 929 20.76 46.43 21.33
N VAL A 930 20.11 47.05 20.35
CA VAL A 930 20.67 47.20 18.99
C VAL A 930 21.80 48.21 19.04
N LEU A 931 23.02 47.75 18.74
CA LEU A 931 24.24 48.55 18.70
C LEU A 931 24.47 49.13 17.30
N GLU A 932 24.10 48.38 16.27
CA GLU A 932 24.26 48.77 14.88
C GLU A 932 23.14 48.14 14.03
N ARG A 933 22.65 48.87 13.02
CA ARG A 933 21.75 48.37 11.97
C ARG A 933 22.20 48.99 10.65
N LEU A 934 22.50 48.17 9.65
CA LEU A 934 23.01 48.67 8.37
C LEU A 934 21.88 49.30 7.54
N PRO A 935 22.16 50.39 6.80
CA PRO A 935 21.15 51.08 5.99
C PRO A 935 20.81 50.35 4.68
N GLU A 936 21.66 49.41 4.25
CA GLU A 936 21.52 48.64 3.01
C GLU A 936 21.42 47.14 3.33
N PRO A 937 20.71 46.35 2.50
CA PRO A 937 20.62 44.90 2.68
C PRO A 937 21.98 44.22 2.47
N VAL A 938 22.22 43.15 3.21
CA VAL A 938 23.45 42.34 3.11
C VAL A 938 23.31 41.13 2.19
N PHE A 939 22.08 40.79 1.80
CA PHE A 939 21.79 39.74 0.83
C PHE A 939 20.48 40.06 0.08
N VAL A 940 20.53 40.01 -1.25
CA VAL A 940 19.43 40.41 -2.14
C VAL A 940 19.19 39.36 -3.23
N PRO A 941 18.00 39.32 -3.85
CA PRO A 941 17.74 38.48 -5.01
C PRO A 941 18.73 38.69 -6.17
N GLN A 942 19.16 37.62 -6.85
CA GLN A 942 20.06 37.67 -8.02
C GLN A 942 19.52 36.96 -9.26
N ASP A 943 18.67 35.94 -9.12
CA ASP A 943 18.20 35.12 -10.25
C ASP A 943 16.69 34.86 -10.22
N ARG A 944 16.19 34.10 -11.21
CA ARG A 944 14.76 33.87 -11.40
C ARG A 944 14.13 33.07 -10.26
N THR A 945 14.89 32.22 -9.56
CA THR A 945 14.38 31.31 -8.52
C THR A 945 13.97 32.03 -7.23
N GLU A 946 14.37 33.29 -7.09
CA GLU A 946 14.15 34.12 -5.90
C GLU A 946 13.78 35.56 -6.25
N ILE A 947 13.26 35.78 -7.45
CA ILE A 947 12.92 37.12 -7.97
C ILE A 947 11.90 37.87 -7.09
N LYS A 948 11.10 37.14 -6.30
CA LYS A 948 10.17 37.71 -5.32
C LYS A 948 10.73 37.78 -3.90
N GLY A 949 11.89 37.20 -3.65
CA GLY A 949 12.63 37.45 -2.42
C GLY A 949 13.46 36.28 -1.90
N VAL A 950 14.30 36.64 -0.95
CA VAL A 950 15.10 35.75 -0.10
C VAL A 950 14.58 35.88 1.33
N GLU A 951 14.03 34.80 1.88
CA GLU A 951 13.18 34.85 3.08
C GLU A 951 13.67 33.95 4.22
N ASP A 952 13.35 34.36 5.44
CA ASP A 952 13.45 33.59 6.68
C ASP A 952 14.79 32.84 6.83
N PRO A 953 15.93 33.54 6.92
CA PRO A 953 17.25 32.92 6.97
C PRO A 953 17.47 32.17 8.28
N ARG A 954 18.09 30.99 8.21
CA ARG A 954 18.63 30.23 9.36
C ARG A 954 20.10 29.98 9.13
N VAL A 955 20.91 30.09 10.19
CA VAL A 955 22.37 29.99 10.08
C VAL A 955 22.98 28.96 10.99
N ALA A 956 24.03 28.31 10.49
CA ALA A 956 24.94 27.47 11.26
C ALA A 956 26.38 27.83 10.90
N ILE A 957 27.29 27.70 11.86
CA ILE A 957 28.70 28.00 11.68
C ILE A 957 29.47 26.68 11.60
N PHE A 958 30.22 26.48 10.51
CA PHE A 958 31.12 25.34 10.30
C PHE A 958 32.45 25.83 9.74
N ASP A 959 33.56 25.33 10.27
CA ASP A 959 34.91 25.57 9.73
C ASP A 959 35.18 27.06 9.40
N ASN A 960 34.83 27.96 10.33
CA ASN A 960 34.95 29.42 10.20
C ASN A 960 34.13 30.04 9.05
N ARG A 961 33.07 29.36 8.59
CA ARG A 961 32.11 29.83 7.59
C ARG A 961 30.70 29.82 8.15
N ILE A 962 29.93 30.81 7.74
CA ILE A 962 28.49 30.90 8.02
C ILE A 962 27.77 30.26 6.83
N TYR A 963 27.01 29.22 7.10
CA TYR A 963 26.08 28.63 6.15
C TYR A 963 24.67 29.14 6.45
N MET A 964 24.03 29.71 5.45
CA MET A 964 22.67 30.23 5.52
C MET A 964 21.75 29.39 4.65
N LEU A 965 20.76 28.74 5.27
CA LEU A 965 19.63 28.15 4.58
C LEU A 965 18.48 29.16 4.61
N TYR A 966 17.89 29.45 3.45
CA TYR A 966 16.86 30.47 3.30
C TYR A 966 15.82 30.03 2.27
N THR A 967 14.65 30.67 2.28
CA THR A 967 13.61 30.40 1.28
C THR A 967 13.81 31.32 0.08
N ALA A 968 14.06 30.74 -1.09
CA ALA A 968 14.03 31.40 -2.38
C ALA A 968 12.59 31.36 -2.94
N TYR A 969 12.02 32.51 -3.26
CA TYR A 969 10.66 32.62 -3.79
C TYR A 969 10.63 33.26 -5.17
N ASP A 970 10.13 32.53 -6.18
CA ASP A 970 10.05 33.03 -7.56
C ASP A 970 8.69 33.68 -7.91
N GLY A 971 7.73 33.67 -6.98
CA GLY A 971 6.35 34.12 -7.19
C GLY A 971 5.34 32.98 -7.41
N VAL A 972 5.83 31.78 -7.76
CA VAL A 972 5.01 30.58 -8.01
C VAL A 972 5.28 29.52 -6.96
N ILE A 973 6.54 29.22 -6.66
CA ILE A 973 6.98 28.21 -5.71
C ILE A 973 8.00 28.80 -4.73
N ALA A 974 7.90 28.39 -3.46
CA ALA A 974 8.88 28.72 -2.43
C ALA A 974 9.73 27.48 -2.13
N GLN A 975 11.05 27.64 -2.22
CA GLN A 975 12.01 26.54 -2.14
C GLN A 975 13.17 26.88 -1.20
N VAL A 976 13.80 25.87 -0.62
CA VAL A 976 15.01 26.07 0.19
C VAL A 976 16.22 26.26 -0.72
N SER A 977 16.99 27.31 -0.47
CA SER A 977 18.28 27.60 -1.07
C SER A 977 19.37 27.73 0.00
N ALA A 978 20.62 27.57 -0.41
CA ALA A 978 21.78 27.66 0.46
C ALA A 978 22.79 28.71 -0.03
N ALA A 979 23.38 29.45 0.92
CA ALA A 979 24.49 30.36 0.68
C ALA A 979 25.53 30.25 1.80
N ALA A 980 26.78 30.61 1.52
CA ALA A 980 27.85 30.61 2.51
C ALA A 980 28.75 31.83 2.40
N ILE A 981 29.29 32.29 3.52
CA ILE A 981 30.27 33.38 3.59
C ILE A 981 31.32 33.05 4.66
N GLY A 982 32.56 33.52 4.50
CA GLY A 982 33.55 33.44 5.57
C GLY A 982 33.11 34.26 6.78
N LEU A 983 33.32 33.75 8.00
CA LEU A 983 32.97 34.47 9.22
C LEU A 983 33.71 35.82 9.28
N GLU A 984 35.00 35.83 8.96
CA GLU A 984 35.80 37.05 8.89
C GLU A 984 35.33 38.02 7.79
N ASP A 985 34.86 37.51 6.65
CA ASP A 985 34.33 38.35 5.57
C ASP A 985 33.08 39.09 6.03
N LEU A 986 32.15 38.39 6.69
CA LEU A 986 30.94 38.99 7.23
C LEU A 986 31.27 40.02 8.32
N LEU A 987 32.18 39.70 9.24
CA LEU A 987 32.60 40.63 10.31
C LEU A 987 33.29 41.88 9.75
N ASN A 988 34.02 41.75 8.63
CA ASN A 988 34.64 42.87 7.92
C ASN A 988 33.70 43.53 6.87
N LYS A 989 32.40 43.21 6.89
CA LYS A 989 31.37 43.78 6.00
C LYS A 989 31.64 43.57 4.51
N ARG A 990 32.32 42.48 4.13
CA ARG A 990 32.59 42.09 2.73
C ARG A 990 31.45 41.23 2.16
N PHE A 991 30.26 41.81 2.10
CA PHE A 991 29.04 41.08 1.69
C PHE A 991 29.03 40.66 0.21
N ASP A 992 29.91 41.21 -0.64
CA ASP A 992 30.14 40.73 -2.00
C ASP A 992 30.69 39.28 -2.06
N LYS A 993 31.16 38.76 -0.92
CA LYS A 993 31.73 37.40 -0.80
C LYS A 993 30.72 36.30 -0.51
N TRP A 994 29.42 36.59 -0.49
CA TRP A 994 28.41 35.54 -0.40
C TRP A 994 28.52 34.58 -1.60
N GLU A 995 28.75 33.30 -1.30
CA GLU A 995 28.76 32.21 -2.26
C GLU A 995 27.39 31.53 -2.25
N ARG A 996 26.61 31.72 -3.31
CA ARG A 996 25.38 30.95 -3.53
C ARG A 996 25.73 29.50 -3.86
N LYS A 997 25.10 28.57 -3.16
CA LYS A 997 25.20 27.13 -3.43
C LYS A 997 24.04 26.62 -4.28
N GLY A 998 22.98 27.43 -4.45
CA GLY A 998 21.80 27.11 -5.23
C GLY A 998 20.70 26.47 -4.40
N LEU A 999 19.63 26.03 -5.08
CA LEU A 999 18.51 25.33 -4.46
C LEU A 999 18.99 24.06 -3.75
N ALA A 1000 18.71 23.96 -2.45
CA ALA A 1000 19.04 22.79 -1.66
C ALA A 1000 18.13 21.61 -2.04
N PHE A 1001 16.85 21.90 -2.29
CA PHE A 1001 15.85 20.96 -2.78
C PHE A 1001 15.16 21.57 -4.00
N GLN A 1002 15.38 20.97 -5.17
CA GLN A 1002 14.84 21.46 -6.44
C GLN A 1002 13.37 21.02 -6.60
N ASP A 1003 12.60 21.78 -7.38
CA ASP A 1003 11.20 21.53 -7.78
C ASP A 1003 10.21 21.06 -6.69
N ILE A 1004 10.43 21.42 -5.42
CA ILE A 1004 9.54 21.05 -4.30
C ILE A 1004 9.24 22.28 -3.46
N TRP A 1005 7.96 22.43 -3.09
CA TRP A 1005 7.55 23.42 -2.11
C TRP A 1005 8.10 23.04 -0.73
N ASP A 1006 9.14 23.76 -0.30
CA ASP A 1006 9.93 23.43 0.88
C ASP A 1006 10.40 24.71 1.59
N LYS A 1007 10.44 24.68 2.91
CA LYS A 1007 10.75 25.82 3.77
C LYS A 1007 11.41 25.34 5.07
N ASP A 1008 11.76 26.29 5.94
CA ASP A 1008 12.22 26.04 7.33
C ASP A 1008 13.44 25.13 7.45
N ALA A 1009 14.35 25.18 6.47
CA ALA A 1009 15.52 24.35 6.57
C ALA A 1009 16.51 24.88 7.62
N ILE A 1010 17.04 23.96 8.43
CA ILE A 1010 18.11 24.20 9.40
C ILE A 1010 19.23 23.20 9.18
N LEU A 1011 20.46 23.66 9.39
CA LEU A 1011 21.64 22.81 9.41
C LEU A 1011 22.08 22.62 10.87
N PHE A 1012 22.29 21.38 11.30
CA PHE A 1012 22.88 21.12 12.62
C PHE A 1012 24.30 21.67 12.67
N PRO A 1013 24.74 22.34 13.75
CA PRO A 1013 26.01 23.08 13.78
C PRO A 1013 27.27 22.20 13.94
N GLU A 1014 27.12 20.87 13.94
CA GLU A 1014 28.24 19.91 13.88
C GLU A 1014 27.82 18.64 13.14
N LYS A 1015 28.80 17.79 12.80
CA LYS A 1015 28.52 16.47 12.24
C LYS A 1015 28.07 15.50 13.34
N ILE A 1016 27.03 14.73 13.08
CA ILE A 1016 26.59 13.63 13.96
C ILE A 1016 26.94 12.32 13.27
N ASN A 1017 27.70 11.46 13.96
CA ASN A 1017 28.23 10.20 13.40
C ASN A 1017 28.92 10.36 12.03
N GLY A 1018 29.66 11.47 11.86
CA GLY A 1018 30.40 11.78 10.62
C GLY A 1018 29.57 12.40 9.48
N LYS A 1019 28.27 12.62 9.66
CA LYS A 1019 27.36 13.15 8.62
C LYS A 1019 26.84 14.55 8.94
N TYR A 1020 26.58 15.34 7.90
CA TYR A 1020 25.82 16.58 8.01
C TYR A 1020 24.33 16.26 8.08
N ILE A 1021 23.60 16.96 8.95
CA ILE A 1021 22.17 16.76 9.17
C ILE A 1021 21.44 18.06 8.81
N ILE A 1022 20.48 17.95 7.90
CA ILE A 1022 19.55 19.05 7.58
C ILE A 1022 18.15 18.62 7.98
N TYR A 1023 17.47 19.45 8.77
CA TYR A 1023 16.00 19.38 8.85
C TYR A 1023 15.40 20.38 7.87
N HIS A 1024 14.28 20.03 7.27
CA HIS A 1024 13.54 20.86 6.31
C HIS A 1024 12.04 20.52 6.39
N ARG A 1025 11.19 21.23 5.63
CA ARG A 1025 9.73 21.05 5.74
C ARG A 1025 9.08 21.02 4.36
N ILE A 1026 8.76 19.80 3.95
CA ILE A 1026 7.62 19.58 3.04
C ILE A 1026 6.36 19.59 3.89
N GLU A 1027 5.57 20.66 3.77
CA GLU A 1027 4.36 20.90 4.56
C GLU A 1027 3.45 19.65 4.55
N PRO A 1028 2.95 19.19 5.73
CA PRO A 1028 2.93 19.87 7.02
C PRO A 1028 4.02 19.47 8.05
N SER A 1029 4.97 18.61 7.65
CA SER A 1029 5.84 17.89 8.60
C SER A 1029 7.30 18.34 8.54
N ILE A 1030 8.05 18.05 9.61
CA ILE A 1030 9.51 18.22 9.63
C ILE A 1030 10.17 16.94 9.12
N TRP A 1031 10.98 17.11 8.09
CA TRP A 1031 11.77 16.08 7.42
C TRP A 1031 13.23 16.24 7.76
N MET A 1032 14.01 15.18 7.54
CA MET A 1032 15.44 15.16 7.75
C MET A 1032 16.14 14.39 6.64
N VAL A 1033 17.35 14.85 6.30
CA VAL A 1033 18.30 14.16 5.42
C VAL A 1033 19.70 14.07 6.05
N HIS A 1034 20.35 12.92 5.84
CA HIS A 1034 21.75 12.69 6.19
C HIS A 1034 22.65 12.85 4.97
N LEU A 1035 23.70 13.67 5.06
CA LEU A 1035 24.63 13.94 3.97
C LEU A 1035 26.08 13.59 4.35
N ASP A 1036 26.78 12.85 3.49
CA ASP A 1036 28.21 12.57 3.68
C ASP A 1036 29.07 13.82 3.36
N LYS A 1037 28.58 14.69 2.47
CA LYS A 1037 29.16 15.97 2.10
C LYS A 1037 28.07 17.03 2.01
N LEU A 1038 28.36 18.27 2.40
CA LEU A 1038 27.43 19.38 2.29
C LEU A 1038 27.41 19.91 0.85
N GLU A 1039 26.72 19.16 -0.03
CA GLU A 1039 26.51 19.48 -1.44
C GLU A 1039 25.06 19.87 -1.72
N PHE A 1040 24.87 20.76 -2.68
CA PHE A 1040 23.57 21.28 -3.09
C PHE A 1040 23.46 21.18 -4.62
N PRO A 1041 22.35 20.64 -5.18
CA PRO A 1041 21.17 20.11 -4.47
C PRO A 1041 21.49 18.85 -3.65
N ALA A 1042 20.77 18.67 -2.55
CA ALA A 1042 20.88 17.48 -1.71
C ALA A 1042 20.35 16.23 -2.46
N PRO A 1043 20.82 15.02 -2.12
CA PRO A 1043 20.37 13.78 -2.75
C PRO A 1043 18.86 13.56 -2.60
N LYS A 1044 18.21 13.12 -3.68
CA LYS A 1044 16.76 12.84 -3.77
C LYS A 1044 16.26 11.63 -2.94
N LYS A 1045 17.16 10.91 -2.28
CA LYS A 1045 16.86 9.64 -1.56
C LYS A 1045 17.23 9.79 -0.08
N LYS A 1046 16.63 8.93 0.77
CA LYS A 1046 16.91 8.83 2.23
C LYS A 1046 16.46 10.05 3.05
N HIS A 1047 15.28 10.55 2.72
CA HIS A 1047 14.60 11.51 3.58
C HIS A 1047 13.62 10.79 4.50
N SER A 1048 13.56 11.25 5.74
CA SER A 1048 12.67 10.70 6.76
C SER A 1048 11.79 11.79 7.34
N ILE A 1049 10.50 11.51 7.51
CA ILE A 1049 9.62 12.33 8.36
C ILE A 1049 9.95 11.99 9.81
N ILE A 1050 10.40 12.98 10.57
CA ILE A 1050 10.80 12.81 11.97
C ILE A 1050 9.74 13.33 12.95
N LEU A 1051 9.01 14.38 12.57
CA LEU A 1051 7.89 14.93 13.33
C LEU A 1051 6.79 15.36 12.38
N GLY A 1052 5.54 15.04 12.73
CA GLY A 1052 4.35 15.61 12.11
C GLY A 1052 3.53 16.49 13.07
N PRO A 1053 2.49 17.15 12.53
CA PRO A 1053 1.48 17.83 13.34
C PRO A 1053 0.81 16.83 14.29
N ARG A 1054 0.46 17.28 15.50
CA ARG A 1054 -0.25 16.43 16.48
C ARG A 1054 -1.75 16.44 16.21
N SER A 1055 -2.44 15.36 16.55
CA SER A 1055 -3.88 15.28 16.33
C SER A 1055 -4.71 16.17 17.29
N GLY A 1056 -5.98 16.35 16.95
CA GLY A 1056 -6.98 16.95 17.83
C GLY A 1056 -6.80 18.45 18.09
N TRP A 1057 -6.97 18.88 19.35
CA TRP A 1057 -6.99 20.29 19.76
C TRP A 1057 -5.61 20.86 20.10
N MET A 1058 -4.55 20.18 19.68
CA MET A 1058 -3.19 20.63 19.92
C MET A 1058 -2.90 21.93 19.16
N TRP A 1059 -2.07 22.78 19.78
CA TRP A 1059 -1.70 24.08 19.23
C TRP A 1059 -0.82 23.99 17.96
N ASP A 1060 -0.33 22.80 17.65
CA ASP A 1060 0.51 22.48 16.50
C ASP A 1060 -0.10 21.36 15.63
N SER A 1061 -1.42 21.41 15.48
CA SER A 1061 -2.23 20.37 14.82
C SER A 1061 -2.40 20.51 13.31
N LEU A 1062 -2.17 21.70 12.75
CA LEU A 1062 -2.29 21.94 11.30
C LEU A 1062 -0.95 21.72 10.58
N LYS A 1063 0.10 22.42 11.04
CA LYS A 1063 1.45 22.27 10.49
C LYS A 1063 2.53 22.68 11.48
N ILE A 1064 3.73 22.15 11.28
CA ILE A 1064 4.91 22.44 12.07
C ILE A 1064 6.11 22.74 11.19
N GLY A 1065 7.12 23.39 11.75
CA GLY A 1065 8.37 23.66 11.06
C GLY A 1065 9.50 24.03 12.01
N ALA A 1066 10.74 23.76 11.60
CA ALA A 1066 11.89 24.15 12.39
C ALA A 1066 11.98 25.69 12.49
N GLY A 1067 12.18 26.18 13.70
CA GLY A 1067 12.34 27.60 13.96
C GLY A 1067 13.81 27.97 13.92
N SER A 1068 14.45 27.93 15.09
CA SER A 1068 15.87 28.24 15.25
C SER A 1068 16.77 27.09 14.80
N GLN A 1069 18.06 27.38 14.63
CA GLN A 1069 19.07 26.33 14.63
C GLN A 1069 19.05 25.52 15.95
N PRO A 1070 19.46 24.24 15.93
CA PRO A 1070 19.57 23.43 17.15
C PRO A 1070 20.64 23.99 18.10
N ILE A 1071 20.32 24.12 19.38
CA ILE A 1071 21.25 24.55 20.43
C ILE A 1071 21.72 23.31 21.20
N LYS A 1072 23.03 23.10 21.28
CA LYS A 1072 23.60 21.95 22.00
C LYS A 1072 23.49 22.16 23.51
N THR A 1073 22.89 21.19 24.20
CA THR A 1073 22.81 21.16 25.66
C THR A 1073 23.40 19.85 26.18
N LYS A 1074 23.69 19.77 27.49
CA LYS A 1074 24.12 18.49 28.09
C LYS A 1074 23.04 17.40 28.08
N TYR A 1075 21.82 17.73 27.68
CA TYR A 1075 20.66 16.83 27.67
C TYR A 1075 20.24 16.39 26.26
N GLY A 1076 20.81 17.00 25.21
CA GLY A 1076 20.31 16.86 23.84
C GLY A 1076 20.43 18.16 23.03
N TRP A 1077 20.04 18.08 21.76
CA TRP A 1077 19.85 19.23 20.89
C TRP A 1077 18.49 19.88 21.17
N LEU A 1078 18.50 21.08 21.75
CA LEU A 1078 17.30 21.86 21.99
C LEU A 1078 16.94 22.65 20.72
N LEU A 1079 15.78 22.35 20.14
CA LEU A 1079 15.24 23.00 18.96
C LEU A 1079 13.96 23.75 19.33
N ILE A 1080 13.89 25.04 18.97
CA ILE A 1080 12.66 25.81 19.06
C ILE A 1080 11.97 25.69 17.70
N TYR A 1081 10.74 25.19 17.71
CA TYR A 1081 9.94 24.96 16.51
C TYR A 1081 8.65 25.77 16.59
N HIS A 1082 8.04 26.05 15.44
CA HIS A 1082 6.71 26.64 15.41
C HIS A 1082 5.65 25.60 15.11
N GLY A 1083 4.47 25.85 15.62
CA GLY A 1083 3.27 25.07 15.39
C GLY A 1083 2.10 25.97 15.09
N VAL A 1084 1.24 25.50 14.20
CA VAL A 1084 0.04 26.19 13.74
C VAL A 1084 -1.16 25.33 14.09
N ASP A 1085 -2.18 25.93 14.67
CA ASP A 1085 -3.48 25.28 14.91
C ASP A 1085 -4.45 25.52 13.75
N ARG A 1086 -5.63 24.90 13.83
CA ARG A 1086 -6.69 25.06 12.81
C ARG A 1086 -7.24 26.50 12.72
N ASN A 1087 -7.05 27.32 13.76
CA ASN A 1087 -7.39 28.75 13.75
C ASN A 1087 -6.27 29.61 13.13
N ARG A 1088 -5.23 28.98 12.58
CA ARG A 1088 -4.06 29.62 11.94
C ARG A 1088 -3.24 30.48 12.89
N VAL A 1089 -3.26 30.19 14.19
CA VAL A 1089 -2.44 30.89 15.18
C VAL A 1089 -1.06 30.24 15.25
N TYR A 1090 0.00 31.01 15.01
CA TYR A 1090 1.39 30.53 15.09
C TYR A 1090 1.93 30.73 16.51
N ARG A 1091 2.43 29.64 17.10
CA ARG A 1091 3.05 29.63 18.43
C ARG A 1091 4.40 28.93 18.37
N LEU A 1092 5.24 29.15 19.39
CA LEU A 1092 6.52 28.46 19.55
C LEU A 1092 6.44 27.38 20.62
N GLY A 1093 7.08 26.25 20.36
CA GLY A 1093 7.32 25.17 21.32
C GLY A 1093 8.79 24.73 21.28
N VAL A 1094 9.12 23.73 22.09
CA VAL A 1094 10.47 23.16 22.14
C VAL A 1094 10.46 21.66 21.92
N VAL A 1095 11.47 21.17 21.22
CA VAL A 1095 11.80 19.75 21.13
C VAL A 1095 13.25 19.51 21.53
N LEU A 1096 13.49 18.38 22.19
CA LEU A 1096 14.82 17.90 22.55
C LEU A 1096 15.12 16.65 21.73
N ILE A 1097 16.18 16.69 20.94
CA ILE A 1097 16.63 15.59 20.09
C ILE A 1097 17.89 14.95 20.70
N ASP A 1098 18.02 13.64 20.54
CA ASP A 1098 19.20 12.88 21.00
C ASP A 1098 20.49 13.37 20.31
N LEU A 1099 21.59 13.43 21.07
CA LEU A 1099 22.87 13.94 20.57
C LEU A 1099 23.47 13.04 19.49
N ASP A 1100 23.32 11.73 19.64
CA ASP A 1100 23.93 10.71 18.79
C ASP A 1100 22.96 10.21 17.72
N ASN A 1101 21.65 10.33 17.97
CA ASN A 1101 20.62 9.95 17.01
C ASN A 1101 19.67 11.11 16.68
N PRO A 1102 19.90 11.86 15.59
CA PRO A 1102 19.08 13.01 15.22
C PRO A 1102 17.66 12.62 14.74
N GLU A 1103 17.32 11.33 14.67
CA GLU A 1103 15.96 10.87 14.36
C GLU A 1103 15.10 10.70 15.61
N ARG A 1104 15.73 10.65 16.79
CA ARG A 1104 15.08 10.29 18.06
C ARG A 1104 14.68 11.54 18.84
N LEU A 1105 13.37 11.69 19.04
CA LEU A 1105 12.80 12.67 19.95
C LEU A 1105 12.93 12.20 21.41
N ILE A 1106 13.53 13.04 22.27
CA ILE A 1106 13.58 12.83 23.72
C ILE A 1106 12.42 13.52 24.41
N TYR A 1107 12.06 14.73 23.95
CA TYR A 1107 11.01 15.54 24.56
C TYR A 1107 10.38 16.47 23.54
N ARG A 1108 9.06 16.66 23.62
CA ARG A 1108 8.31 17.70 22.89
C ARG A 1108 7.35 18.37 23.83
N SER A 1109 7.39 19.70 23.92
CA SER A 1109 6.51 20.42 24.85
C SER A 1109 5.03 20.19 24.53
N PRO A 1110 4.19 19.80 25.51
CA PRO A 1110 2.74 19.67 25.30
C PRO A 1110 2.10 21.05 25.06
N ASN A 1111 2.60 22.07 25.77
CA ASN A 1111 2.15 23.46 25.67
C ASN A 1111 3.07 24.31 24.76
N PRO A 1112 2.56 25.43 24.23
CA PRO A 1112 3.42 26.45 23.63
C PRO A 1112 4.26 27.13 24.72
N VAL A 1113 5.51 27.46 24.40
CA VAL A 1113 6.39 28.28 25.24
C VAL A 1113 6.27 29.78 24.92
N LEU A 1114 5.70 30.14 23.77
CA LEU A 1114 5.35 31.52 23.44
C LEU A 1114 4.12 31.55 22.52
N SER A 1115 3.14 32.37 22.87
CA SER A 1115 1.94 32.63 22.06
C SER A 1115 1.79 34.12 21.77
N PRO A 1116 1.04 34.52 20.72
CA PRO A 1116 0.68 35.93 20.51
C PRO A 1116 -0.21 36.43 21.66
N GLU A 1117 0.23 37.44 22.41
CA GLU A 1117 -0.53 38.01 23.53
C GLU A 1117 -0.56 39.55 23.51
N THR A 1118 0.46 40.17 22.92
CA THR A 1118 0.59 41.63 22.87
C THR A 1118 0.06 42.20 21.56
N GLY A 1119 -0.22 43.51 21.53
CA GLY A 1119 -0.77 44.18 20.34
C GLY A 1119 0.10 44.05 19.07
N TYR A 1120 1.44 43.99 19.22
CA TYR A 1120 2.36 43.80 18.10
C TYR A 1120 2.51 42.34 17.65
N GLU A 1121 2.06 41.36 18.45
CA GLU A 1121 2.05 39.93 18.10
C GLU A 1121 0.71 39.48 17.55
N ILE A 1122 -0.39 39.98 18.12
CA ILE A 1122 -1.76 39.77 17.61
C ILE A 1122 -1.91 40.50 16.27
N GLY A 1123 -1.31 41.69 16.15
CA GLY A 1123 -1.37 42.51 14.94
C GLY A 1123 -2.72 43.20 14.76
N LYS A 1124 -2.74 44.22 13.90
CA LYS A 1124 -3.97 44.91 13.48
C LYS A 1124 -4.13 44.81 11.97
N GLU A 1125 -5.37 44.68 11.54
CA GLU A 1125 -5.72 44.64 10.12
C GLU A 1125 -5.25 45.92 9.41
N GLY A 1126 -4.52 45.77 8.31
CA GLY A 1126 -3.94 46.88 7.53
C GLY A 1126 -2.62 47.45 8.07
N GLU A 1127 -2.23 47.15 9.31
CA GLU A 1127 -0.92 47.54 9.89
C GLU A 1127 0.07 46.38 9.95
N SER A 1128 -0.44 45.14 10.09
CA SER A 1128 0.37 43.92 10.18
C SER A 1128 0.20 43.04 8.94
N TRP A 1129 1.25 42.32 8.55
CA TRP A 1129 1.17 41.41 7.40
C TRP A 1129 0.33 40.17 7.71
N VAL A 1130 0.63 39.46 8.80
CA VAL A 1130 -0.10 38.25 9.21
C VAL A 1130 -0.41 38.32 10.71
N PRO A 1131 -1.68 38.51 11.13
CA PRO A 1131 -2.04 38.60 12.54
C PRO A 1131 -1.91 37.25 13.26
N ASN A 1132 -1.80 37.29 14.60
CA ASN A 1132 -1.68 36.13 15.49
C ASN A 1132 -0.46 35.25 15.18
N VAL A 1133 0.71 35.88 15.00
CA VAL A 1133 1.96 35.18 14.68
C VAL A 1133 3.08 35.53 15.66
N VAL A 1134 3.69 34.49 16.23
CA VAL A 1134 5.07 34.53 16.74
C VAL A 1134 5.89 33.46 16.02
N PHE A 1135 7.03 33.85 15.44
CA PHE A 1135 7.84 32.99 14.58
C PHE A 1135 9.33 33.23 14.81
N THR A 1136 10.17 32.20 14.93
CA THR A 1136 11.63 32.39 15.12
C THR A 1136 12.44 31.69 14.03
N CYS A 1137 13.55 32.32 13.63
CA CYS A 1137 14.59 31.69 12.80
C CYS A 1137 15.95 31.62 13.52
N GLY A 1138 16.03 32.07 14.77
CA GLY A 1138 17.29 32.33 15.44
C GLY A 1138 17.19 32.40 16.95
N ALA A 1139 17.92 31.52 17.62
CA ALA A 1139 18.09 31.55 19.07
C ALA A 1139 19.56 31.30 19.42
N VAL A 1140 20.06 32.02 20.43
CA VAL A 1140 21.46 31.95 20.84
C VAL A 1140 21.60 31.86 22.35
N PRO A 1141 22.69 31.28 22.85
CA PRO A 1141 23.09 31.42 24.25
C PRO A 1141 23.19 32.90 24.67
N ALA A 1142 22.74 33.22 25.88
CA ALA A 1142 22.90 34.56 26.46
C ALA A 1142 24.38 34.90 26.69
N ASN A 1143 25.20 33.90 27.03
CA ASN A 1143 26.65 34.00 27.16
C ASN A 1143 27.34 33.13 26.11
N ASP A 1144 28.57 33.46 25.72
CA ASP A 1144 29.35 32.69 24.73
C ASP A 1144 29.75 31.31 25.30
N LYS A 1145 28.87 30.31 25.11
CA LYS A 1145 29.01 28.95 25.63
C LYS A 1145 28.46 27.96 24.60
N GLU A 1146 29.28 26.98 24.23
CA GLU A 1146 28.94 26.00 23.20
C GLU A 1146 27.93 24.94 23.67
N VAL A 1147 28.08 24.45 24.90
CA VAL A 1147 27.20 23.42 25.48
C VAL A 1147 26.50 23.97 26.71
N LEU A 1148 25.17 24.09 26.66
CA LEU A 1148 24.39 24.67 27.74
C LEU A 1148 23.95 23.66 28.81
N ASP A 1149 23.87 24.15 30.05
CA ASP A 1149 23.33 23.51 31.24
C ASP A 1149 21.99 24.18 31.64
N ALA A 1150 21.25 23.60 32.58
CA ALA A 1150 19.92 24.03 33.01
C ALA A 1150 19.85 25.50 33.48
N ASP A 1151 20.91 26.03 34.09
CA ASP A 1151 20.96 27.41 34.58
C ASP A 1151 21.31 28.44 33.49
N ASP A 1152 21.79 27.99 32.33
CA ASP A 1152 22.11 28.88 31.23
C ASP A 1152 20.83 29.44 30.59
N GLN A 1153 20.89 30.71 30.20
CA GLN A 1153 19.81 31.40 29.53
C GLN A 1153 20.01 31.39 28.01
N ILE A 1154 18.91 31.28 27.27
CA ILE A 1154 18.86 31.48 25.82
C ILE A 1154 18.08 32.76 25.48
N LEU A 1155 18.47 33.37 24.37
CA LEU A 1155 17.85 34.54 23.76
C LEU A 1155 17.17 34.09 22.47
N VAL A 1156 15.86 34.24 22.39
CA VAL A 1156 15.03 33.81 21.25
C VAL A 1156 14.54 35.05 20.52
N TYR A 1157 15.09 35.30 19.34
CA TYR A 1157 14.65 36.41 18.49
C TYR A 1157 13.50 35.93 17.62
N TYR A 1158 12.39 36.65 17.62
CA TYR A 1158 11.17 36.22 16.95
C TYR A 1158 10.49 37.36 16.18
N GLY A 1159 9.96 37.05 15.00
CA GLY A 1159 9.01 37.88 14.28
C GLY A 1159 7.66 37.90 15.00
N ALA A 1160 7.05 39.08 15.06
CA ALA A 1160 5.74 39.31 15.64
C ALA A 1160 4.80 39.89 14.57
N ALA A 1161 3.68 39.20 14.34
CA ALA A 1161 2.68 39.49 13.31
C ALA A 1161 3.25 39.73 11.89
N ASP A 1162 4.37 39.06 11.55
CA ASP A 1162 5.17 39.29 10.32
C ASP A 1162 5.45 40.79 10.05
N THR A 1163 5.71 41.56 11.11
CA THR A 1163 5.82 43.03 11.03
C THR A 1163 7.00 43.58 11.82
N HIS A 1164 7.25 43.01 12.99
CA HIS A 1164 8.27 43.44 13.95
C HIS A 1164 9.22 42.30 14.31
N ILE A 1165 10.41 42.64 14.80
CA ILE A 1165 11.29 41.68 15.48
C ILE A 1165 11.33 41.99 16.97
N CYS A 1166 11.18 40.95 17.77
CA CYS A 1166 11.11 40.96 19.21
C CYS A 1166 12.11 39.96 19.80
N LEU A 1167 12.30 40.03 21.11
CA LEU A 1167 13.14 39.13 21.89
C LEU A 1167 12.36 38.53 23.06
N ALA A 1168 12.57 37.24 23.29
CA ALA A 1168 12.16 36.56 24.51
C ALA A 1168 13.33 35.77 25.09
N THR A 1169 13.29 35.49 26.39
CA THR A 1169 14.37 34.79 27.11
C THR A 1169 13.82 33.62 27.92
N GLY A 1170 14.63 32.58 28.11
CA GLY A 1170 14.29 31.44 28.95
C GLY A 1170 15.52 30.70 29.41
N ARG A 1171 15.45 30.03 30.57
CA ARG A 1171 16.52 29.13 31.01
C ARG A 1171 16.35 27.77 30.35
N VAL A 1172 17.44 27.08 30.05
CA VAL A 1172 17.38 25.71 29.51
C VAL A 1172 16.58 24.79 30.42
N GLY A 1173 16.75 24.90 31.74
CA GLY A 1173 16.00 24.12 32.74
C GLY A 1173 14.52 24.51 32.89
N ASP A 1174 14.11 25.66 32.35
CA ASP A 1174 12.71 26.06 32.28
C ASP A 1174 12.02 25.46 31.04
N LEU A 1175 12.78 25.26 29.95
CA LEU A 1175 12.30 24.72 28.68
C LEU A 1175 12.39 23.18 28.61
N ILE A 1176 13.35 22.58 29.29
CA ILE A 1176 13.49 21.12 29.42
C ILE A 1176 13.17 20.76 30.87
N PRO A 1177 11.97 20.25 31.22
CA PRO A 1177 11.57 20.01 32.60
C PRO A 1177 12.48 19.06 33.38
N GLU A 1178 12.47 19.14 34.72
CA GLU A 1178 13.43 18.42 35.57
C GLU A 1178 13.37 16.90 35.42
N SER A 1179 12.17 16.31 35.34
CA SER A 1179 12.00 14.87 35.16
C SER A 1179 12.64 14.36 33.87
N VAL A 1180 12.52 15.12 32.78
CA VAL A 1180 13.15 14.81 31.48
C VAL A 1180 14.68 14.88 31.61
N ARG A 1181 15.20 15.92 32.26
CA ARG A 1181 16.66 16.09 32.48
C ARG A 1181 17.25 14.95 33.31
N GLN A 1182 16.52 14.47 34.32
CA GLN A 1182 16.93 13.35 35.17
C GLN A 1182 16.91 12.03 34.40
N GLU A 1183 15.93 11.79 33.53
CA GLU A 1183 15.86 10.57 32.73
C GLU A 1183 17.07 10.44 31.79
N VAL A 1184 17.43 11.53 31.11
CA VAL A 1184 18.61 11.57 30.24
C VAL A 1184 19.89 11.37 31.07
N GLY A 1185 20.00 12.04 32.22
CA GLY A 1185 21.15 11.90 33.12
C GLY A 1185 21.32 10.50 33.73
N GLY A 1186 20.21 9.78 33.95
CA GLY A 1186 20.21 8.41 34.48
C GLY A 1186 20.73 7.37 33.48
N LYS A 1187 20.47 7.54 32.18
CA LYS A 1187 20.97 6.63 31.12
C LYS A 1187 22.49 6.69 30.96
N ASN A 1188 23.13 7.83 31.23
CA ASN A 1188 24.60 7.97 31.16
C ASN A 1188 25.35 7.28 32.32
N ASN A 1189 24.69 6.89 33.41
CA ASN A 1189 25.32 6.21 34.54
C ASN A 1189 25.35 4.67 34.43
N TYR A 1190 24.73 4.08 33.40
CA TYR A 1190 24.70 2.63 33.18
C TYR A 1190 25.66 2.14 32.07
N GLY A 1191 26.53 3.02 31.54
CA GLY A 1191 27.39 2.74 30.39
C GLY A 1191 28.89 2.55 30.68
N THR A 1192 29.28 2.08 31.87
CA THR A 1192 30.71 1.77 32.16
C THR A 1192 30.99 0.39 32.75
N ASP A 1193 30.00 -0.48 32.93
CA ASP A 1193 30.22 -1.89 33.25
C ASP A 1193 29.17 -2.76 32.53
N ILE A 1194 29.50 -3.26 31.33
CA ILE A 1194 29.18 -4.59 30.75
C ILE A 1194 30.07 -4.79 29.53
#